data_AF-A0A1H7S6K9-F1
#
_entry.id   AF-A0A1H7S6K9-F1
#
_cell.length_a   1.000
_cell.length_b   1.000
_cell.length_c   1.000
_cell.angle_alpha   90.00
_cell.angle_beta   90.00
_cell.angle_gamma   90.00
#
_symmetry.space_group_name_H-M   'P 1'
#
loop_
_entity.id
_entity.type
_entity.pdbx_description
1 polymer ?
#
loop_
_entity_poly.entity_id
_entity_poly.type
_entity_poly.pdbx_seq_one_letter_code
_entity_poly.pdbx_strand_id
1 'polypeptide(L)'
;MLRAFSLLVPFILLFNIIIFDPIEIVAAGEISESINYEMLKDPDDYEYGGYLFSDKKQLSTKSISVTAPPGKIIKKLEWVDKSTGTTIRSFVDFTPGVNKWINKTDTLSGSKTMVRSEENTNYGGVYYWDRWSIFDAGNWYGKHWRASGGAVSKRDSRGCDDSAATENVQGNLLPKYPNCTDDALEAKIPRTKPFYVIDANSPFYSQWIRDGGISKEEVEATNVKVDRNSLIVSGGVPTDTGYADASTLPKSGALVNVTDLNLITINFSQSFNNDKYHHYWANPGAKQVFYFNKFYADFTSYTYVYKDKLLRATFADGTSSLDITGPTCVPPAGTIQLTAKLTKVDGSTYNLQRHDKLTWRSSDNGIMSVNASGVVTAVATTGQATITAHFKDTAQALDETDDAMIQVGTGASCGNNGGGGGGGDGGSGGPPNTCGIQIGAARKGTVTSHTVMDPVATGVIKADNRDSEKFDVLDGIPTSESLYVNVFGLNYLYKNQWANMTGEITYTVPVKKTYLLTWTIPGTPSSGPDDPGTPDEPMEEEVPVEEQVTITRPYSYWQIDNLEVYKLSKTTVSNYALPGGSVSLTPAGYTPPVLTSDHSASLADHVEPASCEEVDLGTETVSGGSSRPAVPTTDFTSAAESAVGQNQVRNDKVLFNGSTVMSDSWAQGTAPSPGIIPPAATIQRDVLYGRNYLISSTLLNKANTVSNGTIDYELIPGNINGGSHQTFPVNAINTVTVHTPVVNYSSVTDDQAHNQKTTPNPNRSAFILDRPFTVRIPTSGQHRNIQGYGNRDYTKYVRSKQVYFPFDVYSSDKRTFYPKDTWITIPTAQLDTEFFLPVWVDEGDYQVYFRTIAENAPPDYTTQPDANTNLSHHVATDIEPVEVIGRVYDFHITDIADYNWETVFRKQKGNASPSGASYWTGLRGIDGEARGNALPYTLPIAPGKHPAQGYKNAAVKTGYHFKFDLKTKGNMFGAQDGISVTPSFYFVNKDGSGRQPVDLYYHSGDRKFIRIGSPQDTEKRYVILNERLRNVPQEELQDTASYLYNYGGAPAGISPAAYAKQYMEKISKSKTWVGRLDWMLLPSGIRTLIGPKSGLPTSVDGERANAAVQRWYGEYSLPADVYVVKKGTDLAAYGRSNRLDEKSSVFLKKGYIVVNFNIETIREGNTAKPHLQYIHAPLMNQWQLEGYSRTYTDPYGKRFTLLDGDIVFYHADQSSKGDFKSQVPH
;
A
#
# COMPACT_ATOMS: atom_id res chain seq x y z
N MET A 1 -6.15 34.90 0.91
CA MET A 1 -6.15 35.54 -0.43
C MET A 1 -4.84 36.29 -0.58
N LEU A 2 -4.07 35.99 -1.64
CA LEU A 2 -2.90 36.75 -2.16
C LEU A 2 -1.61 36.96 -1.31
N ARG A 3 -0.49 36.80 -2.03
CA ARG A 3 0.90 37.29 -1.85
C ARG A 3 1.86 36.53 -0.91
N ALA A 4 3.16 36.40 -1.20
CA ALA A 4 4.01 36.22 -2.43
C ALA A 4 5.49 36.53 -2.09
N PHE A 5 6.42 36.23 -3.02
CA PHE A 5 7.90 36.35 -2.98
C PHE A 5 8.64 35.25 -2.17
N SER A 6 9.86 34.81 -2.56
CA SER A 6 10.49 34.63 -3.90
C SER A 6 11.90 34.02 -3.79
N LEU A 7 12.25 33.06 -4.67
CA LEU A 7 13.60 32.47 -4.91
C LEU A 7 14.25 31.77 -3.67
N LEU A 8 15.10 30.74 -3.76
CA LEU A 8 16.11 30.38 -4.77
C LEU A 8 16.28 28.82 -4.88
N VAL A 9 17.15 28.37 -5.80
CA VAL A 9 17.47 26.96 -6.17
C VAL A 9 19.00 26.78 -6.10
N PRO A 10 19.58 25.72 -5.47
CA PRO A 10 19.71 24.36 -6.04
C PRO A 10 19.38 23.21 -5.05
N PHE A 11 19.02 21.98 -5.42
CA PHE A 11 19.29 21.12 -6.60
C PHE A 11 20.65 20.41 -6.60
N ILE A 12 20.72 19.23 -5.95
CA ILE A 12 21.71 18.19 -6.23
C ILE A 12 20.96 16.89 -6.53
N LEU A 13 21.29 16.27 -7.66
CA LEU A 13 20.83 14.94 -8.05
C LEU A 13 21.79 13.89 -7.46
N LEU A 14 21.30 12.71 -7.09
CA LEU A 14 22.16 11.56 -6.84
C LEU A 14 21.61 10.32 -7.53
N PHE A 15 22.15 10.05 -8.70
CA PHE A 15 22.08 8.73 -9.31
C PHE A 15 23.16 7.83 -8.75
N ASN A 16 22.88 6.53 -8.69
CA ASN A 16 23.95 5.55 -8.77
C ASN A 16 23.67 4.56 -9.90
N ILE A 17 24.71 4.38 -10.71
CA ILE A 17 24.84 3.45 -11.82
C ILE A 17 25.75 2.33 -11.30
N ILE A 18 25.60 1.09 -11.80
CA ILE A 18 26.66 0.10 -11.61
C ILE A 18 27.80 0.47 -12.55
N ILE A 19 28.70 1.31 -12.07
CA ILE A 19 30.06 1.48 -12.60
C ILE A 19 30.92 0.34 -12.00
N PHE A 20 32.11 0.09 -12.58
CA PHE A 20 33.17 -0.70 -11.96
C PHE A 20 33.35 -0.36 -10.46
N ASP A 21 33.84 -1.33 -9.68
CA ASP A 21 34.16 -1.18 -8.25
C ASP A 21 34.68 0.23 -7.97
N PRO A 22 33.91 1.09 -7.27
CA PRO A 22 34.35 2.44 -7.02
C PRO A 22 35.60 2.35 -6.15
N ILE A 23 36.64 3.08 -6.54
CA ILE A 23 37.67 3.48 -5.58
C ILE A 23 36.91 4.20 -4.47
N GLU A 24 36.78 3.56 -3.30
CA GLU A 24 35.96 4.09 -2.22
C GLU A 24 36.53 5.46 -1.82
N ILE A 25 35.81 6.52 -2.20
CA ILE A 25 36.09 7.87 -1.71
C ILE A 25 35.60 7.90 -0.27
N VAL A 26 36.40 7.34 0.63
CA VAL A 26 36.18 7.35 2.08
C VAL A 26 36.12 8.82 2.49
N ALA A 27 34.89 9.32 2.67
CA ALA A 27 34.65 10.72 3.02
C ALA A 27 35.32 11.03 4.36
N ALA A 28 36.40 11.80 4.35
CA ALA A 28 37.21 12.06 5.53
C ALA A 28 36.41 12.85 6.59
N GLY A 29 36.44 12.38 7.84
CA GLY A 29 35.72 13.00 8.96
C GLY A 29 34.40 12.31 9.31
N GLU A 30 33.55 13.01 10.07
CA GLU A 30 32.31 12.45 10.61
C GLU A 30 31.19 12.37 9.55
N ILE A 31 30.56 11.21 9.47
CA ILE A 31 29.35 10.96 8.68
C ILE A 31 28.22 10.54 9.61
N SER A 32 26.96 10.82 9.26
CA SER A 32 25.80 10.41 10.07
C SER A 32 24.66 9.86 9.23
N GLU A 33 24.03 8.81 9.72
CA GLU A 33 22.98 8.04 9.03
C GLU A 33 21.77 7.82 9.95
N SER A 34 20.58 7.76 9.37
CA SER A 34 19.36 7.36 10.09
C SER A 34 19.15 5.85 9.99
N ILE A 35 19.32 5.15 11.11
CA ILE A 35 19.15 3.71 11.23
C ILE A 35 17.65 3.38 11.28
N ASN A 36 17.20 2.53 10.36
CA ASN A 36 15.84 2.00 10.37
C ASN A 36 15.63 1.06 11.57
N TYR A 37 14.46 1.16 12.20
CA TYR A 37 14.11 0.35 13.36
C TYR A 37 12.60 0.05 13.41
N GLU A 38 12.24 -0.99 14.14
CA GLU A 38 10.84 -1.39 14.37
C GLU A 38 10.55 -1.50 15.86
N MET A 39 9.27 -1.33 16.22
CA MET A 39 8.78 -1.60 17.57
C MET A 39 8.32 -3.06 17.68
N LEU A 40 8.41 -3.61 18.90
CA LEU A 40 7.58 -4.73 19.31
C LEU A 40 6.17 -4.18 19.57
N LYS A 41 5.28 -4.36 18.59
CA LYS A 41 3.88 -3.92 18.62
C LYS A 41 2.95 -5.08 18.99
N ASP A 42 1.83 -4.76 19.61
CA ASP A 42 0.73 -5.69 19.84
C ASP A 42 -0.16 -5.81 18.58
N PRO A 43 -1.02 -6.84 18.48
CA PRO A 43 -1.98 -6.97 17.36
C PRO A 43 -3.00 -5.83 17.26
N ASP A 44 -3.28 -5.16 18.38
CA ASP A 44 -4.28 -4.09 18.50
C ASP A 44 -3.71 -2.69 18.21
N ASP A 45 -2.38 -2.53 18.18
CA ASP A 45 -1.72 -1.25 17.85
C ASP A 45 -2.06 -0.79 16.42
N TYR A 46 -2.23 0.51 16.23
CA TYR A 46 -2.66 1.11 14.97
C TYR A 46 -1.47 1.70 14.20
N GLU A 47 -1.22 1.23 12.97
CA GLU A 47 -0.22 1.85 12.07
C GLU A 47 -0.88 2.71 11.01
N TYR A 48 -0.42 3.96 10.88
CA TYR A 48 -0.90 4.92 9.89
C TYR A 48 0.21 5.90 9.48
N GLY A 49 0.35 6.18 8.18
CA GLY A 49 1.33 7.15 7.66
C GLY A 49 2.81 6.84 7.96
N GLY A 50 3.13 5.58 8.29
CA GLY A 50 4.47 5.17 8.76
C GLY A 50 4.71 5.38 10.27
N TYR A 51 3.72 5.89 11.00
CA TYR A 51 3.72 6.00 12.47
C TYR A 51 2.96 4.82 13.09
N LEU A 52 3.26 4.55 14.36
CA LEU A 52 2.60 3.55 15.19
C LEU A 52 1.93 4.25 16.39
N PHE A 53 0.67 3.94 16.63
CA PHE A 53 -0.19 4.51 17.67
C PHE A 53 -0.59 3.39 18.63
N SER A 54 -0.23 3.51 19.90
CA SER A 54 -0.43 2.49 20.94
C SER A 54 -1.16 3.04 22.15
N ASP A 55 -1.87 2.18 22.88
CA ASP A 55 -2.36 2.50 24.22
C ASP A 55 -1.22 2.56 25.25
N LYS A 56 -0.08 1.90 24.99
CA LYS A 56 1.09 1.84 25.87
C LYS A 56 1.98 3.08 25.77
N LYS A 57 2.25 3.67 26.94
CA LYS A 57 3.20 4.78 27.13
C LYS A 57 4.64 4.46 26.76
N GLN A 58 5.05 3.19 26.86
CA GLN A 58 6.37 2.70 26.47
C GLN A 58 6.28 1.41 25.66
N LEU A 59 7.12 1.30 24.62
CA LEU A 59 7.31 0.11 23.81
C LEU A 59 8.81 -0.13 23.58
N SER A 60 9.22 -1.39 23.55
CA SER A 60 10.58 -1.79 23.21
C SER A 60 10.74 -1.94 21.69
N THR A 61 11.94 -1.69 21.19
CA THR A 61 12.28 -1.97 19.78
C THR A 61 12.42 -3.48 19.55
N LYS A 62 12.30 -3.91 18.30
CA LYS A 62 12.93 -5.17 17.87
C LYS A 62 14.46 -5.04 17.95
N SER A 63 15.17 -6.15 17.80
CA SER A 63 16.63 -6.19 17.77
C SER A 63 17.19 -5.31 16.64
N ILE A 64 17.92 -4.27 17.01
CA ILE A 64 18.62 -3.34 16.11
C ILE A 64 20.06 -3.82 15.95
N SER A 65 20.58 -3.68 14.74
CA SER A 65 21.96 -3.97 14.38
C SER A 65 22.52 -2.86 13.50
N VAL A 66 23.65 -2.29 13.89
CA VAL A 66 24.38 -1.24 13.16
C VAL A 66 25.78 -1.76 12.85
N THR A 67 26.24 -1.55 11.62
CA THR A 67 27.62 -1.81 11.19
C THR A 67 28.17 -0.50 10.65
N ALA A 68 29.40 -0.13 11.05
CA ALA A 68 30.06 1.04 10.50
C ALA A 68 30.49 0.78 9.04
N PRO A 69 30.40 1.79 8.15
CA PRO A 69 30.99 1.70 6.82
C PRO A 69 32.51 1.42 6.85
N PRO A 70 33.11 0.94 5.74
CA PRO A 70 34.56 0.82 5.61
C PRO A 70 35.29 2.10 6.03
N GLY A 71 36.43 1.95 6.73
CA GLY A 71 37.20 3.08 7.26
C GLY A 71 36.64 3.73 8.54
N LYS A 72 35.49 3.29 9.04
CA LYS A 72 34.80 3.95 10.15
C LYS A 72 34.57 3.07 11.39
N ILE A 73 34.38 3.74 12.52
CA ILE A 73 33.88 3.22 13.80
C ILE A 73 32.61 3.98 14.21
N ILE A 74 31.70 3.33 14.94
CA ILE A 74 30.49 3.99 15.47
C ILE A 74 30.93 4.90 16.62
N LYS A 75 30.89 6.21 16.41
CA LYS A 75 31.24 7.24 17.40
C LYS A 75 30.06 7.59 18.30
N LYS A 76 28.84 7.61 17.74
CA LYS A 76 27.59 7.85 18.49
C LYS A 76 26.47 6.99 17.95
N LEU A 77 25.54 6.65 18.83
CA LEU A 77 24.23 6.10 18.49
C LEU A 77 23.19 6.83 19.36
N GLU A 78 22.37 7.68 18.74
CA GLU A 78 21.53 8.68 19.42
C GLU A 78 20.06 8.60 18.96
N TRP A 79 19.13 8.66 19.90
CA TRP A 79 17.73 8.91 19.61
C TRP A 79 17.50 10.41 19.39
N VAL A 80 16.82 10.75 18.30
CA VAL A 80 16.63 12.11 17.81
C VAL A 80 15.14 12.34 17.54
N ASP A 81 14.61 13.51 17.88
CA ASP A 81 13.26 13.89 17.51
C ASP A 81 13.18 14.19 15.99
N LYS A 82 12.22 13.56 15.30
CA LYS A 82 12.13 13.61 13.82
C LYS A 82 11.64 14.97 13.29
N SER A 83 10.97 15.77 14.13
CA SER A 83 10.39 17.06 13.74
C SER A 83 11.33 18.24 13.96
N THR A 84 12.17 18.17 15.00
CA THR A 84 13.10 19.23 15.41
C THR A 84 14.56 18.92 15.15
N GLY A 85 14.90 17.65 14.88
CA GLY A 85 16.29 17.19 14.71
C GLY A 85 17.11 17.17 16.02
N THR A 86 16.48 17.43 17.17
CA THR A 86 17.16 17.53 18.47
C THR A 86 17.48 16.15 19.06
N THR A 87 18.68 15.98 19.61
CA THR A 87 19.06 14.75 20.32
C THR A 87 18.28 14.61 21.62
N ILE A 88 17.57 13.50 21.79
CA ILE A 88 16.78 13.17 22.98
C ILE A 88 17.69 12.49 24.02
N ARG A 89 18.43 11.46 23.62
CA ARG A 89 19.41 10.71 24.44
C ARG A 89 20.28 9.81 23.57
N SER A 90 21.40 9.33 24.10
CA SER A 90 22.11 8.17 23.52
C SER A 90 21.27 6.89 23.61
N PHE A 91 21.51 5.95 22.71
CA PHE A 91 20.98 4.59 22.78
C PHE A 91 21.51 3.86 24.03
N VAL A 92 20.65 3.08 24.70
CA VAL A 92 20.99 2.44 25.99
C VAL A 92 22.13 1.41 25.83
N ASP A 93 23.05 1.39 26.80
CA ASP A 93 24.27 0.57 26.84
C ASP A 93 25.26 0.76 25.66
N PHE A 94 25.08 1.77 24.80
CA PHE A 94 26.01 2.00 23.68
C PHE A 94 27.38 2.53 24.13
N THR A 95 28.44 1.83 23.73
CA THR A 95 29.84 2.26 23.91
C THR A 95 30.44 2.68 22.56
N PRO A 96 30.99 3.90 22.42
CA PRO A 96 31.70 4.34 21.21
C PRO A 96 32.90 3.46 20.85
N GLY A 97 33.27 3.46 19.57
CA GLY A 97 34.54 2.88 19.07
C GLY A 97 34.42 1.51 18.41
N VAL A 98 33.26 0.86 18.46
CA VAL A 98 33.02 -0.44 17.81
C VAL A 98 32.77 -0.29 16.31
N ASN A 99 33.18 -1.28 15.50
CA ASN A 99 32.82 -1.36 14.08
C ASN A 99 31.45 -2.03 13.84
N LYS A 100 30.94 -2.80 14.82
CA LYS A 100 29.64 -3.48 14.77
C LYS A 100 28.95 -3.44 16.13
N TRP A 101 27.67 -3.09 16.14
CA TRP A 101 26.81 -3.04 17.32
C TRP A 101 25.51 -3.78 17.00
N ILE A 102 25.43 -5.06 17.39
CA ILE A 102 24.42 -6.01 16.86
C ILE A 102 23.48 -6.56 17.93
N ASN A 103 22.24 -6.84 17.50
CA ASN A 103 21.20 -7.52 18.26
C ASN A 103 20.88 -6.87 19.64
N LYS A 104 20.77 -5.54 19.65
CA LYS A 104 20.41 -4.76 20.85
C LYS A 104 19.01 -4.19 20.74
N THR A 105 18.28 -4.14 21.85
CA THR A 105 16.97 -3.49 21.97
C THR A 105 17.09 -2.25 22.84
N ASP A 106 16.16 -1.30 22.66
CA ASP A 106 16.00 -0.13 23.52
C ASP A 106 14.49 0.05 23.80
N THR A 107 14.14 0.82 24.82
CA THR A 107 12.73 1.12 25.17
C THR A 107 12.46 2.61 24.97
N LEU A 108 11.49 2.91 24.11
CA LEU A 108 11.06 4.27 23.81
C LEU A 108 9.80 4.62 24.58
N SER A 109 9.67 5.89 24.94
CA SER A 109 8.38 6.46 25.33
C SER A 109 7.71 7.07 24.09
N GLY A 110 6.43 6.74 23.88
CA GLY A 110 5.65 7.33 22.80
C GLY A 110 5.32 8.80 23.07
N SER A 111 5.17 9.59 22.01
CA SER A 111 4.76 10.99 22.13
C SER A 111 3.26 11.05 22.38
N LYS A 112 2.88 11.50 23.58
CA LYS A 112 1.50 11.49 24.07
C LYS A 112 0.65 12.51 23.31
N THR A 113 -0.34 12.02 22.58
CA THR A 113 -1.24 12.82 21.73
C THR A 113 -2.66 12.69 22.24
N MET A 114 -3.38 13.81 22.42
CA MET A 114 -4.76 13.80 22.93
C MET A 114 -5.76 13.47 21.82
N VAL A 115 -6.71 12.59 22.13
CA VAL A 115 -7.84 12.22 21.27
C VAL A 115 -9.19 12.55 21.92
N ARG A 116 -10.21 12.78 21.10
CA ARG A 116 -11.61 12.97 21.53
C ARG A 116 -12.59 12.20 20.64
N SER A 117 -13.63 11.67 21.26
CA SER A 117 -14.85 11.19 20.63
C SER A 117 -15.99 12.09 21.11
N GLU A 118 -16.81 12.63 20.19
CA GLU A 118 -17.73 13.74 20.48
C GLU A 118 -19.21 13.32 20.45
N GLU A 119 -20.06 14.03 21.18
CA GLU A 119 -21.53 13.91 21.16
C GLU A 119 -22.09 12.48 21.35
N ASN A 120 -21.39 11.64 22.12
CA ASN A 120 -21.84 10.29 22.45
C ASN A 120 -23.06 10.34 23.36
N THR A 121 -24.06 9.51 23.12
CA THR A 121 -25.36 9.57 23.82
C THR A 121 -25.81 8.19 24.30
N ASN A 122 -26.36 8.12 25.52
CA ASN A 122 -27.13 6.95 25.92
C ASN A 122 -28.52 6.96 25.27
N TYR A 123 -29.16 5.78 25.23
CA TYR A 123 -30.57 5.63 24.82
C TYR A 123 -31.56 6.24 25.84
N GLY A 124 -31.03 6.78 26.94
CA GLY A 124 -31.75 7.15 28.15
C GLY A 124 -31.82 6.01 29.16
N GLY A 125 -32.04 6.36 30.42
CA GLY A 125 -32.25 5.42 31.52
C GLY A 125 -33.42 5.86 32.40
N VAL A 126 -33.97 4.90 33.16
CA VAL A 126 -35.03 5.16 34.15
C VAL A 126 -34.58 4.65 35.51
N TYR A 127 -34.81 5.46 36.54
CA TYR A 127 -34.73 5.09 37.94
C TYR A 127 -36.15 5.13 38.51
N TYR A 128 -36.54 4.09 39.27
CA TYR A 128 -37.90 3.99 39.79
C TYR A 128 -37.93 3.60 41.26
N TRP A 129 -38.91 4.19 41.94
CA TRP A 129 -39.15 4.02 43.36
C TRP A 129 -40.56 3.51 43.60
N ASP A 130 -40.71 2.59 44.55
CA ASP A 130 -41.97 1.96 44.91
C ASP A 130 -42.39 2.31 46.34
N ARG A 131 -43.69 2.56 46.50
CA ARG A 131 -44.42 2.69 47.76
C ARG A 131 -45.45 1.58 47.81
N TRP A 132 -45.50 0.85 48.92
CA TRP A 132 -46.40 -0.30 49.10
C TRP A 132 -47.78 0.10 49.62
N SER A 133 -48.66 -0.89 49.74
CA SER A 133 -50.04 -0.76 50.24
C SER A 133 -50.09 -0.22 51.68
N ILE A 134 -51.15 0.53 52.02
CA ILE A 134 -51.45 0.91 53.41
C ILE A 134 -51.71 -0.29 54.33
N PHE A 135 -51.95 -1.47 53.76
CA PHE A 135 -52.15 -2.72 54.49
C PHE A 135 -50.87 -3.57 54.61
N ASP A 136 -49.74 -3.14 54.04
CA ASP A 136 -48.47 -3.89 54.09
C ASP A 136 -47.57 -3.40 55.23
N ALA A 137 -47.67 -4.06 56.38
CA ALA A 137 -46.82 -3.81 57.55
C ALA A 137 -45.33 -4.10 57.29
N GLY A 138 -45.01 -5.03 56.38
CA GLY A 138 -43.62 -5.37 56.02
C GLY A 138 -42.93 -4.28 55.19
N ASN A 139 -43.72 -3.41 54.57
CA ASN A 139 -43.27 -2.23 53.82
C ASN A 139 -43.83 -0.92 54.42
N TRP A 140 -43.78 -0.84 55.76
CA TRP A 140 -44.03 0.37 56.55
C TRP A 140 -45.41 1.02 56.34
N TYR A 141 -46.43 0.25 55.97
CA TYR A 141 -47.78 0.72 55.63
C TYR A 141 -47.77 1.79 54.53
N GLY A 142 -46.81 1.72 53.59
CA GLY A 142 -46.64 2.70 52.52
C GLY A 142 -46.08 4.05 52.97
N LYS A 143 -45.55 4.19 54.20
CA LYS A 143 -45.00 5.47 54.68
C LYS A 143 -43.61 5.83 54.15
N HIS A 144 -42.87 4.86 53.61
CA HIS A 144 -41.56 5.06 52.99
C HIS A 144 -41.49 4.40 51.62
N TRP A 145 -40.62 4.91 50.77
CA TRP A 145 -40.34 4.40 49.44
C TRP A 145 -39.10 3.51 49.43
N ARG A 146 -39.01 2.54 48.51
CA ARG A 146 -37.77 1.81 48.18
C ARG A 146 -37.36 2.11 46.74
N ALA A 147 -36.06 2.15 46.47
CA ALA A 147 -35.53 2.16 45.10
C ALA A 147 -35.47 0.73 44.57
N SER A 148 -35.99 0.50 43.36
CA SER A 148 -36.27 -0.85 42.83
C SER A 148 -35.52 -1.19 41.53
N GLY A 149 -34.65 -0.30 41.04
CA GLY A 149 -33.84 -0.52 39.85
C GLY A 149 -32.67 0.46 39.71
N GLY A 150 -31.62 0.03 39.00
CA GLY A 150 -30.39 0.79 38.77
C GLY A 150 -29.33 0.66 39.88
N ALA A 151 -28.16 1.25 39.66
CA ALA A 151 -27.13 1.41 40.68
C ALA A 151 -27.47 2.67 41.50
N VAL A 152 -27.89 2.46 42.75
CA VAL A 152 -28.36 3.52 43.66
C VAL A 152 -27.60 3.48 44.99
N SER A 153 -27.24 4.65 45.51
CA SER A 153 -26.69 4.78 46.87
C SER A 153 -27.81 4.83 47.91
N LYS A 154 -28.96 5.42 47.56
CA LYS A 154 -30.18 5.49 48.38
C LYS A 154 -31.12 4.33 48.04
N ARG A 155 -31.20 3.33 48.92
CA ARG A 155 -32.04 2.13 48.73
C ARG A 155 -33.48 2.27 49.23
N ASP A 156 -33.73 3.17 50.17
CA ASP A 156 -35.06 3.52 50.66
C ASP A 156 -35.08 4.96 51.22
N SER A 157 -36.27 5.49 51.48
CA SER A 157 -36.46 6.92 51.81
C SER A 157 -36.37 7.26 53.30
N ARG A 158 -35.83 6.37 54.14
CA ARG A 158 -35.65 6.66 55.57
C ARG A 158 -34.44 7.56 55.78
N GLY A 159 -34.65 8.71 56.42
CA GLY A 159 -33.60 9.74 56.56
C GLY A 159 -33.41 10.61 55.30
N CYS A 160 -34.37 10.59 54.38
CA CYS A 160 -34.57 11.67 53.42
C CYS A 160 -35.38 12.80 54.07
N ASP A 161 -35.71 13.86 53.32
CA ASP A 161 -36.45 15.00 53.87
C ASP A 161 -37.96 14.68 53.98
N ASP A 162 -38.44 14.59 55.23
CA ASP A 162 -39.84 14.33 55.57
C ASP A 162 -40.81 15.47 55.16
N SER A 163 -40.33 16.60 54.62
CA SER A 163 -41.18 17.69 54.09
C SER A 163 -41.98 17.32 52.82
N ALA A 164 -41.78 16.10 52.28
CA ALA A 164 -42.41 15.57 51.09
C ALA A 164 -43.94 15.82 51.04
N ALA A 165 -44.45 16.39 49.95
CA ALA A 165 -45.87 16.67 49.81
C ALA A 165 -46.71 15.38 49.95
N THR A 166 -47.71 15.38 50.82
CA THR A 166 -48.52 14.19 51.10
C THR A 166 -49.79 14.09 50.25
N GLU A 167 -50.31 12.87 50.13
CA GLU A 167 -51.62 12.51 49.58
C GLU A 167 -52.44 11.74 50.63
N ASN A 168 -53.77 11.85 50.59
CA ASN A 168 -54.67 11.13 51.49
C ASN A 168 -55.22 9.89 50.78
N VAL A 169 -54.89 8.70 51.30
CA VAL A 169 -55.40 7.41 50.82
C VAL A 169 -56.20 6.74 51.93
N GLN A 170 -57.51 6.70 51.77
CA GLN A 170 -58.46 6.07 52.71
C GLN A 170 -58.27 6.54 54.17
N GLY A 171 -57.96 7.82 54.38
CA GLY A 171 -57.71 8.42 55.70
C GLY A 171 -56.25 8.46 56.13
N ASN A 172 -55.33 7.81 55.41
CA ASN A 172 -53.90 7.80 55.71
C ASN A 172 -53.17 8.88 54.88
N LEU A 173 -52.36 9.70 55.53
CA LEU A 173 -51.44 10.63 54.87
C LEU A 173 -50.15 9.88 54.49
N LEU A 174 -49.83 9.83 53.20
CA LEU A 174 -48.64 9.18 52.64
C LEU A 174 -47.80 10.18 51.83
N PRO A 175 -46.46 10.09 51.80
CA PRO A 175 -45.63 10.96 50.95
C PRO A 175 -45.79 10.61 49.46
N LYS A 176 -46.01 11.61 48.60
CA LYS A 176 -46.28 11.43 47.16
C LYS A 176 -45.09 10.90 46.36
N TYR A 177 -43.88 11.11 46.85
CA TYR A 177 -42.60 10.76 46.23
C TYR A 177 -41.53 10.60 47.33
N PRO A 178 -40.33 10.02 47.05
CA PRO A 178 -39.32 9.73 48.07
C PRO A 178 -38.69 10.94 48.77
N ASN A 179 -38.60 12.09 48.07
CA ASN A 179 -37.94 13.32 48.50
C ASN A 179 -36.47 13.14 48.94
N CYS A 180 -35.77 12.24 48.24
CA CYS A 180 -34.35 11.95 48.42
C CYS A 180 -33.53 12.56 47.27
N THR A 181 -32.31 13.02 47.54
CA THR A 181 -31.28 13.21 46.50
C THR A 181 -30.28 12.07 46.57
N ASP A 182 -29.95 11.50 45.41
CA ASP A 182 -28.83 10.57 45.23
C ASP A 182 -27.80 11.25 44.33
N ASP A 183 -26.54 11.27 44.77
CA ASP A 183 -25.43 11.92 44.07
C ASP A 183 -24.44 10.93 43.44
N ALA A 184 -24.72 9.63 43.50
CA ALA A 184 -23.88 8.55 42.99
C ALA A 184 -24.70 7.58 42.11
N LEU A 185 -25.51 8.12 41.20
CA LEU A 185 -26.24 7.36 40.19
C LEU A 185 -25.37 7.14 38.96
N GLU A 186 -25.40 5.93 38.41
CA GLU A 186 -24.61 5.58 37.23
C GLU A 186 -25.42 5.73 35.93
N ALA A 187 -24.78 6.26 34.88
CA ALA A 187 -25.29 6.24 33.51
C ALA A 187 -24.24 5.65 32.56
N LYS A 188 -24.59 4.55 31.88
CA LYS A 188 -23.78 3.95 30.82
C LYS A 188 -24.05 4.66 29.51
N ILE A 189 -23.01 5.22 28.90
CA ILE A 189 -23.05 5.89 27.61
C ILE A 189 -22.28 5.03 26.60
N PRO A 190 -22.96 4.44 25.59
CA PRO A 190 -22.27 3.79 24.50
C PRO A 190 -21.56 4.85 23.65
N ARG A 191 -20.33 4.57 23.24
CA ARG A 191 -19.60 5.45 22.33
C ARG A 191 -20.12 5.22 20.91
N THR A 192 -20.67 6.26 20.30
CA THR A 192 -21.27 6.25 18.96
C THR A 192 -20.41 6.97 17.92
N LYS A 193 -19.33 7.64 18.33
CA LYS A 193 -18.37 8.33 17.43
C LYS A 193 -16.94 7.79 17.57
N PRO A 194 -16.14 7.78 16.50
CA PRO A 194 -14.72 7.41 16.58
C PRO A 194 -13.90 8.36 17.47
N PHE A 195 -12.72 7.91 17.91
CA PHE A 195 -11.72 8.81 18.51
C PHE A 195 -10.88 9.49 17.41
N TYR A 196 -10.75 10.81 17.50
CA TYR A 196 -9.95 11.64 16.61
C TYR A 196 -8.89 12.42 17.39
N VAL A 197 -7.69 12.62 16.83
CA VAL A 197 -6.68 13.50 17.42
C VAL A 197 -7.16 14.96 17.39
N ILE A 198 -7.09 15.65 18.53
CA ILE A 198 -7.61 17.02 18.69
C ILE A 198 -6.54 18.08 19.01
N ASP A 199 -5.27 17.72 19.11
CA ASP A 199 -4.18 18.71 19.16
C ASP A 199 -3.99 19.35 17.78
N ALA A 200 -4.36 20.63 17.66
CA ALA A 200 -4.28 21.41 16.42
C ALA A 200 -2.84 21.68 15.94
N ASN A 201 -1.83 21.43 16.78
CA ASN A 201 -0.41 21.52 16.39
C ASN A 201 0.15 20.16 15.95
N SER A 202 -0.59 19.07 16.18
CA SER A 202 -0.18 17.73 15.76
C SER A 202 -0.34 17.57 14.24
N PRO A 203 0.64 16.97 13.53
CA PRO A 203 0.48 16.62 12.11
C PRO A 203 -0.63 15.58 11.87
N PHE A 204 -1.21 15.02 12.94
CA PHE A 204 -2.33 14.09 12.91
C PHE A 204 -3.67 14.75 13.29
N TYR A 205 -3.79 16.07 13.38
CA TYR A 205 -5.06 16.72 13.72
C TYR A 205 -6.23 16.23 12.85
N SER A 206 -7.36 15.88 13.48
CA SER A 206 -8.52 15.23 12.85
C SER A 206 -8.28 13.83 12.26
N GLN A 207 -7.13 13.19 12.50
CA GLN A 207 -6.92 11.77 12.15
C GLN A 207 -7.72 10.87 13.09
N TRP A 208 -8.45 9.91 12.51
CA TRP A 208 -9.07 8.81 13.26
C TRP A 208 -8.01 7.84 13.78
N ILE A 209 -8.15 7.42 15.04
CA ILE A 209 -7.32 6.37 15.65
C ILE A 209 -8.22 5.19 16.05
N ARG A 210 -7.80 3.97 15.69
CA ARG A 210 -8.45 2.72 16.10
C ARG A 210 -8.34 2.53 17.61
N ASP A 211 -9.42 2.04 18.23
CA ASP A 211 -9.56 1.82 19.68
C ASP A 211 -8.37 1.12 20.38
N GLY A 212 -7.72 0.17 19.72
CA GLY A 212 -6.55 -0.53 20.27
C GLY A 212 -5.31 0.35 20.47
N GLY A 213 -5.20 1.46 19.73
CA GLY A 213 -4.18 2.49 19.93
C GLY A 213 -4.56 3.57 20.95
N ILE A 214 -5.65 3.42 21.71
CA ILE A 214 -6.16 4.42 22.67
C ILE A 214 -6.06 3.91 24.11
N SER A 215 -5.47 4.73 24.98
CA SER A 215 -5.40 4.44 26.42
C SER A 215 -6.79 4.26 27.04
N LYS A 216 -6.94 3.17 27.80
CA LYS A 216 -8.13 2.87 28.62
C LYS A 216 -7.99 3.40 30.05
N GLU A 217 -6.78 3.68 30.49
CA GLU A 217 -6.45 4.17 31.85
C GLU A 217 -6.67 5.68 32.00
N GLU A 218 -6.60 6.44 30.90
CA GLU A 218 -6.57 7.90 30.90
C GLU A 218 -7.80 8.54 30.22
N VAL A 219 -8.95 7.87 30.32
CA VAL A 219 -10.22 8.33 29.74
C VAL A 219 -10.94 9.29 30.68
N GLU A 220 -11.39 10.42 30.15
CA GLU A 220 -12.20 11.43 30.85
C GLU A 220 -13.53 11.68 30.12
N ALA A 221 -14.60 11.92 30.86
CA ALA A 221 -15.88 12.37 30.32
C ALA A 221 -15.98 13.91 30.39
N THR A 222 -15.93 14.56 29.23
CA THR A 222 -15.95 16.01 29.08
C THR A 222 -17.24 16.48 28.39
N ASN A 223 -17.54 17.79 28.47
CA ASN A 223 -18.74 18.41 27.86
C ASN A 223 -20.09 17.72 28.17
N VAL A 224 -20.21 17.03 29.31
CA VAL A 224 -21.39 16.24 29.67
C VAL A 224 -22.61 17.15 29.84
N LYS A 225 -23.64 16.95 29.01
CA LYS A 225 -24.89 17.72 28.95
C LYS A 225 -26.08 16.79 29.20
N VAL A 226 -27.08 17.25 29.94
CA VAL A 226 -28.37 16.53 30.08
C VAL A 226 -29.23 16.80 28.86
N ASP A 227 -29.68 15.74 28.19
CA ASP A 227 -30.71 15.87 27.17
C ASP A 227 -32.09 15.91 27.83
N ARG A 228 -32.64 17.12 27.94
CA ARG A 228 -33.99 17.39 28.49
C ARG A 228 -35.10 17.34 27.43
N ASN A 229 -34.74 17.24 26.15
CA ASN A 229 -35.62 17.54 25.02
C ASN A 229 -35.96 16.30 24.18
N SER A 230 -35.13 15.26 24.17
CA SER A 230 -35.51 13.96 23.61
C SER A 230 -36.48 13.23 24.51
N LEU A 231 -37.53 12.64 23.91
CA LEU A 231 -38.36 11.65 24.56
C LEU A 231 -37.58 10.34 24.72
N ILE A 232 -37.44 9.87 25.95
CA ILE A 232 -36.80 8.61 26.32
C ILE A 232 -37.89 7.54 26.35
N VAL A 233 -37.65 6.41 25.68
CA VAL A 233 -38.56 5.25 25.65
C VAL A 233 -37.99 4.16 26.55
N SER A 234 -38.73 3.78 27.58
CA SER A 234 -38.36 2.73 28.54
C SER A 234 -39.41 1.63 28.51
N GLY A 235 -39.27 0.69 27.57
CA GLY A 235 -40.19 -0.44 27.47
C GLY A 235 -40.20 -1.26 28.76
N GLY A 236 -41.38 -1.42 29.37
CA GLY A 236 -41.56 -2.22 30.58
C GLY A 236 -41.86 -1.45 31.87
N VAL A 237 -42.10 -0.14 31.80
CA VAL A 237 -42.71 0.64 32.91
C VAL A 237 -44.09 1.19 32.50
N PRO A 238 -45.09 1.27 33.41
CA PRO A 238 -46.45 1.73 33.09
C PRO A 238 -46.58 3.11 32.43
N THR A 239 -45.53 3.94 32.44
CA THR A 239 -45.38 5.11 31.57
C THR A 239 -44.19 4.88 30.65
N ASP A 240 -44.38 4.19 29.52
CA ASP A 240 -43.30 3.74 28.62
C ASP A 240 -42.43 4.88 28.04
N THR A 241 -42.80 6.15 28.23
CA THR A 241 -42.02 7.30 27.76
C THR A 241 -41.96 8.46 28.76
N GLY A 242 -40.86 9.21 28.73
CA GLY A 242 -40.66 10.41 29.55
C GLY A 242 -39.49 11.28 29.09
N TYR A 243 -39.30 12.44 29.71
CA TYR A 243 -38.17 13.36 29.48
C TYR A 243 -37.27 13.38 30.71
N ALA A 244 -35.95 13.60 30.53
CA ALA A 244 -35.00 13.61 31.64
C ALA A 244 -35.41 14.61 32.74
N ASP A 245 -35.41 14.17 33.99
CA ASP A 245 -35.97 14.93 35.11
C ASP A 245 -35.23 16.27 35.32
N ALA A 246 -35.97 17.31 35.73
CA ALA A 246 -35.41 18.65 35.95
C ALA A 246 -34.20 18.64 36.90
N SER A 247 -34.23 17.79 37.93
CA SER A 247 -33.15 17.64 38.92
C SER A 247 -31.92 16.86 38.43
N THR A 248 -31.99 16.20 37.27
CA THR A 248 -30.86 15.47 36.68
C THR A 248 -29.70 16.44 36.43
N LEU A 249 -28.53 16.17 36.99
CA LEU A 249 -27.31 16.96 36.84
C LEU A 249 -26.07 16.05 36.74
N PRO A 250 -25.18 16.22 35.75
CA PRO A 250 -23.98 15.39 35.61
C PRO A 250 -22.93 15.75 36.67
N LYS A 251 -22.17 14.75 37.15
CA LYS A 251 -21.15 14.95 38.17
C LYS A 251 -19.78 15.14 37.50
N SER A 252 -19.25 16.37 37.54
CA SER A 252 -17.98 16.73 36.89
C SER A 252 -16.82 15.88 37.43
N GLY A 253 -15.96 15.39 36.52
CA GLY A 253 -14.78 14.58 36.85
C GLY A 253 -15.05 13.16 37.38
N ALA A 254 -16.32 12.76 37.54
CA ALA A 254 -16.67 11.51 38.22
C ALA A 254 -16.98 10.36 37.23
N LEU A 255 -15.98 9.92 36.49
CA LEU A 255 -16.04 8.72 35.66
C LEU A 255 -15.96 7.47 36.56
N VAL A 256 -16.80 6.45 36.31
CA VAL A 256 -16.95 5.28 37.19
C VAL A 256 -15.96 4.17 36.85
N ASN A 257 -15.92 3.78 35.58
CA ASN A 257 -15.11 2.67 35.07
C ASN A 257 -15.04 2.72 33.53
N VAL A 258 -13.91 2.29 32.96
CA VAL A 258 -13.74 1.98 31.53
C VAL A 258 -13.25 0.55 31.39
N THR A 259 -14.19 -0.39 31.37
CA THR A 259 -13.91 -1.77 30.94
C THR A 259 -13.81 -1.89 29.41
N ASP A 260 -14.43 -0.95 28.68
CA ASP A 260 -14.51 -0.92 27.22
C ASP A 260 -14.66 0.55 26.76
N LEU A 261 -13.90 0.95 25.74
CA LEU A 261 -14.01 2.27 25.09
C LEU A 261 -15.34 2.45 24.36
N ASN A 262 -16.09 1.37 24.12
CA ASN A 262 -17.40 1.39 23.49
C ASN A 262 -18.55 1.56 24.49
N LEU A 263 -18.31 1.44 25.80
CA LEU A 263 -19.34 1.59 26.83
C LEU A 263 -18.79 2.19 28.14
N ILE A 264 -18.73 3.53 28.19
CA ILE A 264 -18.17 4.29 29.30
C ILE A 264 -19.25 4.62 30.32
N THR A 265 -18.95 4.52 31.62
CA THR A 265 -19.92 4.77 32.70
C THR A 265 -19.58 6.06 33.46
N ILE A 266 -20.54 6.98 33.53
CA ILE A 266 -20.42 8.28 34.24
C ILE A 266 -21.30 8.31 35.50
N ASN A 267 -20.92 9.12 36.49
CA ASN A 267 -21.80 9.47 37.61
C ASN A 267 -22.66 10.70 37.31
N PHE A 268 -23.86 10.72 37.88
CA PHE A 268 -24.74 11.88 37.92
C PHE A 268 -25.51 11.96 39.26
N SER A 269 -26.18 13.08 39.49
CA SER A 269 -27.08 13.29 40.62
C SER A 269 -28.51 13.57 40.15
N GLN A 270 -29.48 13.17 40.98
CA GLN A 270 -30.90 13.38 40.73
C GLN A 270 -31.67 13.48 42.07
N SER A 271 -32.73 14.28 42.09
CA SER A 271 -33.59 14.48 43.26
C SER A 271 -34.98 13.94 42.99
N PHE A 272 -35.38 12.93 43.76
CA PHE A 272 -36.64 12.20 43.66
C PHE A 272 -37.78 12.98 44.35
N ASN A 273 -37.96 14.24 43.96
CA ASN A 273 -38.72 15.29 44.66
C ASN A 273 -40.07 15.64 44.02
N ASN A 274 -40.52 14.86 43.04
CA ASN A 274 -41.76 15.05 42.31
C ASN A 274 -42.35 13.70 41.88
N ASP A 275 -43.65 13.64 41.57
CA ASP A 275 -44.34 12.46 41.05
C ASP A 275 -44.85 12.67 39.61
N LYS A 276 -44.11 13.38 38.76
CA LYS A 276 -44.52 13.73 37.38
C LYS A 276 -44.85 12.50 36.52
N TYR A 277 -44.04 11.45 36.62
CA TYR A 277 -44.30 10.15 36.00
C TYR A 277 -44.57 9.16 37.13
N HIS A 278 -45.79 8.62 37.20
CA HIS A 278 -46.19 7.70 38.26
C HIS A 278 -47.27 6.72 37.81
N HIS A 279 -47.43 5.66 38.59
CA HIS A 279 -48.50 4.67 38.43
C HIS A 279 -49.06 4.27 39.80
N TYR A 280 -50.39 4.15 39.91
CA TYR A 280 -51.04 3.57 41.09
C TYR A 280 -51.39 2.11 40.81
N TRP A 281 -50.95 1.20 41.67
CA TRP A 281 -51.28 -0.21 41.59
C TRP A 281 -52.65 -0.49 42.23
N ALA A 282 -53.23 -1.67 41.96
CA ALA A 282 -54.58 -2.01 42.41
C ALA A 282 -54.76 -2.09 43.95
N ASN A 283 -53.66 -2.18 44.72
CA ASN A 283 -53.69 -2.20 46.18
C ASN A 283 -53.72 -0.76 46.74
N PRO A 284 -54.66 -0.38 47.63
CA PRO A 284 -54.76 0.99 48.13
C PRO A 284 -53.44 1.56 48.69
N GLY A 285 -53.00 2.67 48.12
CA GLY A 285 -51.78 3.39 48.50
C GLY A 285 -50.51 2.93 47.78
N ALA A 286 -50.53 1.76 47.14
CA ALA A 286 -49.39 1.27 46.38
C ALA A 286 -49.17 2.12 45.11
N LYS A 287 -47.97 2.67 44.96
CA LYS A 287 -47.63 3.67 43.93
C LYS A 287 -46.17 3.49 43.50
N GLN A 288 -45.90 3.63 42.22
CA GLN A 288 -44.55 3.67 41.65
C GLN A 288 -44.32 5.05 41.01
N VAL A 289 -43.10 5.58 41.10
CA VAL A 289 -42.68 6.83 40.43
C VAL A 289 -41.44 6.58 39.58
N PHE A 290 -41.31 7.32 38.47
CA PHE A 290 -40.25 7.13 37.47
C PHE A 290 -39.50 8.44 37.22
N TYR A 291 -38.18 8.37 37.21
CA TYR A 291 -37.29 9.49 36.91
C TYR A 291 -36.35 9.09 35.78
N PHE A 292 -36.45 9.82 34.68
CA PHE A 292 -35.68 9.55 33.48
C PHE A 292 -34.38 10.36 33.49
N ASN A 293 -33.34 9.85 32.83
CA ASN A 293 -32.10 10.56 32.54
C ASN A 293 -31.66 10.27 31.10
N LYS A 294 -31.01 11.25 30.44
CA LYS A 294 -30.30 11.06 29.18
C LYS A 294 -29.18 12.08 29.09
N PHE A 295 -28.04 11.69 28.54
CA PHE A 295 -26.84 12.51 28.47
C PHE A 295 -26.22 12.49 27.07
N TYR A 296 -25.66 13.63 26.67
CA TYR A 296 -24.59 13.71 25.68
C TYR A 296 -23.26 13.90 26.42
N ALA A 297 -22.20 13.23 25.99
CA ALA A 297 -20.86 13.37 26.54
C ALA A 297 -19.80 13.27 25.43
N ASP A 298 -18.76 14.08 25.56
CA ASP A 298 -17.51 13.86 24.84
C ASP A 298 -16.61 12.97 25.71
N PHE A 299 -15.85 12.09 25.08
CA PHE A 299 -14.82 11.29 25.75
C PHE A 299 -13.46 11.71 25.24
N THR A 300 -12.59 12.13 26.16
CA THR A 300 -11.19 12.45 25.88
C THR A 300 -10.29 11.35 26.42
N SER A 301 -9.23 11.02 25.68
CA SER A 301 -8.18 10.09 26.12
C SER A 301 -6.89 10.42 25.36
N TYR A 302 -5.90 9.54 25.38
CA TYR A 302 -4.62 9.71 24.72
C TYR A 302 -4.21 8.48 23.90
N THR A 303 -3.39 8.73 22.88
CA THR A 303 -2.63 7.73 22.14
C THR A 303 -1.14 8.05 22.24
N TYR A 304 -0.30 7.03 22.22
CA TYR A 304 1.16 7.17 22.30
C TYR A 304 1.78 6.89 20.92
N VAL A 305 2.39 7.92 20.33
CA VAL A 305 2.92 7.88 18.95
C VAL A 305 4.40 7.46 18.94
N TYR A 306 4.74 6.55 18.03
CA TYR A 306 6.09 6.04 17.77
C TYR A 306 6.44 6.13 16.26
N LYS A 307 7.72 5.97 15.92
CA LYS A 307 8.33 6.28 14.60
C LYS A 307 8.27 7.78 14.23
N ASP A 308 7.99 8.61 15.23
CA ASP A 308 8.17 10.06 15.35
C ASP A 308 9.58 10.46 15.83
N LYS A 309 10.42 9.46 16.07
CA LYS A 309 11.82 9.58 16.49
C LYS A 309 12.69 8.85 15.47
N LEU A 310 13.93 9.27 15.33
CA LEU A 310 14.94 8.64 14.48
C LEU A 310 16.05 8.08 15.38
N LEU A 311 16.60 6.94 14.99
CA LEU A 311 17.88 6.48 15.53
C LEU A 311 18.98 7.00 14.59
N ARG A 312 19.85 7.87 15.06
CA ARG A 312 20.98 8.41 14.30
C ARG A 312 22.27 7.73 14.74
N ALA A 313 22.95 7.06 13.82
CA ALA A 313 24.34 6.68 14.00
C ALA A 313 25.23 7.81 13.49
N THR A 314 26.30 8.13 14.22
CA THR A 314 27.40 8.96 13.74
C THR A 314 28.65 8.10 13.71
N PHE A 315 29.28 8.00 12.55
CA PHE A 315 30.51 7.24 12.35
C PHE A 315 31.68 8.21 12.11
N ALA A 316 32.86 7.85 12.61
CA ALA A 316 34.10 8.63 12.45
C ALA A 316 35.24 7.72 11.97
N ASP A 317 36.31 8.32 11.44
CA ASP A 317 37.55 7.62 11.12
C ASP A 317 38.05 6.81 12.34
N GLY A 318 38.38 5.54 12.13
CA GLY A 318 38.92 4.66 13.18
C GLY A 318 40.36 4.23 12.90
N THR A 319 41.11 3.94 13.96
CA THR A 319 42.48 3.40 13.90
C THR A 319 42.51 1.89 14.14
N SER A 320 43.54 1.22 13.60
CA SER A 320 43.73 -0.23 13.68
C SER A 320 45.14 -0.64 14.12
N SER A 321 46.15 0.21 13.86
CA SER A 321 47.49 0.12 14.47
C SER A 321 48.19 1.48 14.45
N LEU A 322 49.25 1.58 15.26
CA LEU A 322 50.35 2.50 15.06
C LEU A 322 51.62 1.64 14.97
N ASP A 323 52.51 1.94 14.02
CA ASP A 323 53.74 1.16 13.79
C ASP A 323 54.93 2.12 13.60
N ILE A 324 55.97 2.03 14.42
CA ILE A 324 57.18 2.84 14.25
C ILE A 324 58.07 2.22 13.18
N THR A 325 58.41 3.03 12.18
CA THR A 325 59.24 2.64 11.04
C THR A 325 60.47 3.55 10.91
N GLY A 326 61.63 2.96 10.66
CA GLY A 326 62.90 3.69 10.51
C GLY A 326 64.12 2.82 10.81
N PRO A 327 65.34 3.40 10.80
CA PRO A 327 66.57 2.69 11.16
C PRO A 327 66.56 2.29 12.63
N THR A 328 67.00 1.07 12.96
CA THR A 328 67.14 0.60 14.36
C THR A 328 68.51 0.93 14.97
N CYS A 329 69.39 1.61 14.23
CA CYS A 329 70.77 1.91 14.63
C CYS A 329 71.13 3.38 14.37
N VAL A 330 71.70 4.05 15.37
CA VAL A 330 72.14 5.47 15.34
C VAL A 330 73.67 5.53 15.46
N PRO A 331 74.38 6.30 14.62
CA PRO A 331 75.80 6.55 14.86
C PRO A 331 76.03 7.25 16.23
N PRO A 332 77.15 6.98 16.95
CA PRO A 332 77.52 7.76 18.13
C PRO A 332 77.59 9.26 17.82
N ALA A 333 76.95 10.09 18.63
CA ALA A 333 76.75 11.54 18.39
C ALA A 333 76.04 11.90 17.06
N GLY A 334 75.42 10.92 16.40
CA GLY A 334 74.62 11.10 15.18
C GLY A 334 73.11 11.15 15.44
N THR A 335 72.36 11.32 14.35
CA THR A 335 70.89 11.39 14.35
C THR A 335 70.28 10.44 13.33
N ILE A 336 69.08 9.92 13.61
CA ILE A 336 68.21 9.23 12.65
C ILE A 336 66.79 9.80 12.70
N GLN A 337 66.02 9.55 11.65
CA GLN A 337 64.60 9.88 11.57
C GLN A 337 63.77 8.60 11.73
N LEU A 338 62.90 8.57 12.75
CA LEU A 338 61.81 7.58 12.86
C LEU A 338 60.49 8.17 12.35
N THR A 339 59.58 7.31 11.92
CA THR A 339 58.29 7.68 11.35
C THR A 339 57.20 6.78 11.92
N ALA A 340 56.25 7.35 12.64
CA ALA A 340 55.11 6.62 13.20
C ALA A 340 54.05 6.47 12.11
N LYS A 341 53.87 5.25 11.61
CA LYS A 341 52.90 4.89 10.59
C LYS A 341 51.57 4.57 11.27
N LEU A 342 50.61 5.48 11.20
CA LEU A 342 49.26 5.27 11.73
C LEU A 342 48.41 4.53 10.68
N THR A 343 47.86 3.37 11.02
CA THR A 343 46.97 2.60 10.15
C THR A 343 45.52 2.81 10.59
N LYS A 344 44.64 3.13 9.63
CA LYS A 344 43.18 3.24 9.86
C LYS A 344 42.47 1.90 9.69
N VAL A 345 41.19 1.82 10.09
CA VAL A 345 40.38 0.58 9.93
C VAL A 345 39.96 0.28 8.47
N ASP A 346 40.26 1.16 7.52
CA ASP A 346 40.22 0.88 6.07
C ASP A 346 41.55 0.30 5.54
N GLY A 347 42.59 0.23 6.37
CA GLY A 347 43.94 -0.16 5.94
C GLY A 347 44.73 0.96 5.26
N SER A 348 44.22 2.19 5.18
CA SER A 348 45.01 3.35 4.76
C SER A 348 46.05 3.71 5.83
N THR A 349 47.25 4.13 5.40
CA THR A 349 48.40 4.31 6.30
C THR A 349 49.03 5.68 6.15
N TYR A 350 49.22 6.38 7.26
CA TYR A 350 49.74 7.74 7.32
C TYR A 350 51.10 7.77 8.01
N ASN A 351 52.14 8.15 7.29
CA ASN A 351 53.51 8.25 7.80
C ASN A 351 53.72 9.58 8.53
N LEU A 352 53.66 9.56 9.86
CA LEU A 352 53.72 10.75 10.72
C LEU A 352 55.10 10.87 11.39
N GLN A 353 55.84 11.91 11.03
CA GLN A 353 57.07 12.30 11.74
C GLN A 353 56.75 13.34 12.82
N ARG A 354 55.95 14.35 12.48
CA ARG A 354 55.39 15.36 13.39
C ARG A 354 53.90 15.56 13.15
N HIS A 355 53.10 15.62 14.21
CA HIS A 355 51.69 15.99 14.17
C HIS A 355 51.25 16.50 15.55
N ASP A 356 50.30 17.43 15.64
CA ASP A 356 49.88 18.03 16.92
C ASP A 356 49.14 17.06 17.87
N LYS A 357 48.84 15.86 17.39
CA LYS A 357 48.27 14.73 18.16
C LYS A 357 49.26 13.58 18.39
N LEU A 358 50.49 13.67 17.86
CA LEU A 358 51.54 12.67 18.01
C LEU A 358 52.57 13.15 19.02
N THR A 359 52.88 12.31 20.00
CA THR A 359 53.97 12.55 20.95
C THR A 359 55.02 11.46 20.84
N TRP A 360 56.29 11.85 20.92
CA TRP A 360 57.44 10.95 20.95
C TRP A 360 58.11 11.03 22.32
N ARG A 361 58.52 9.89 22.88
CA ARG A 361 59.26 9.80 24.15
C ARG A 361 60.37 8.75 24.06
N SER A 362 61.50 9.00 24.71
CA SER A 362 62.56 8.01 24.94
C SER A 362 62.42 7.44 26.35
N SER A 363 62.68 6.14 26.51
CA SER A 363 62.77 5.50 27.83
C SER A 363 63.98 5.98 28.64
N ASP A 364 65.05 6.44 27.96
CA ASP A 364 66.24 7.02 28.59
C ASP A 364 66.85 8.11 27.70
N ASN A 365 66.55 9.37 28.04
CA ASN A 365 67.11 10.55 27.36
C ASN A 365 68.63 10.76 27.60
N GLY A 366 69.24 10.06 28.56
CA GLY A 366 70.68 10.06 28.79
C GLY A 366 71.44 9.17 27.80
N ILE A 367 70.77 8.13 27.25
CA ILE A 367 71.32 7.29 26.18
C ILE A 367 71.00 7.90 24.81
N MET A 368 69.73 8.24 24.57
CA MET A 368 69.31 8.91 23.33
C MET A 368 68.03 9.71 23.55
N SER A 369 67.99 10.93 23.01
CA SER A 369 66.84 11.82 23.08
C SER A 369 66.08 11.81 21.76
N VAL A 370 64.74 11.86 21.83
CA VAL A 370 63.86 12.00 20.66
C VAL A 370 63.16 13.36 20.72
N ASN A 371 63.08 14.05 19.58
CA ASN A 371 62.38 15.32 19.48
C ASN A 371 60.93 15.15 18.98
N ALA A 372 60.14 16.24 19.02
CA ALA A 372 58.73 16.24 18.60
C ALA A 372 58.49 15.91 17.10
N SER A 373 59.55 15.75 16.31
CA SER A 373 59.49 15.32 14.91
C SER A 373 59.98 13.87 14.70
N GLY A 374 60.21 13.09 15.75
CA GLY A 374 60.69 11.70 15.63
C GLY A 374 62.17 11.57 15.28
N VAL A 375 62.95 12.66 15.34
CA VAL A 375 64.41 12.57 15.19
C VAL A 375 65.01 12.07 16.50
N VAL A 376 65.70 10.93 16.45
CA VAL A 376 66.42 10.34 17.58
C VAL A 376 67.89 10.73 17.47
N THR A 377 68.44 11.27 18.56
CA THR A 377 69.83 11.73 18.68
C THR A 377 70.57 10.89 19.72
N ALA A 378 71.70 10.30 19.35
CA ALA A 378 72.55 9.56 20.30
C ALA A 378 73.22 10.54 21.28
N VAL A 379 72.93 10.40 22.58
CA VAL A 379 73.49 11.23 23.67
C VAL A 379 74.66 10.52 24.34
N ALA A 380 74.56 9.21 24.53
CA ALA A 380 75.67 8.35 24.91
C ALA A 380 76.41 7.77 23.69
N THR A 381 77.67 7.37 23.86
CA THR A 381 78.47 6.72 22.81
C THR A 381 78.09 5.26 22.55
N THR A 382 77.43 4.60 23.50
CA THR A 382 76.93 3.22 23.43
C THR A 382 75.68 3.07 24.29
N GLY A 383 74.68 2.32 23.80
CA GLY A 383 73.51 1.96 24.57
C GLY A 383 72.31 1.56 23.70
N GLN A 384 71.21 1.22 24.37
CA GLN A 384 69.89 0.99 23.77
C GLN A 384 68.83 1.76 24.57
N ALA A 385 67.78 2.22 23.89
CA ALA A 385 66.58 2.75 24.53
C ALA A 385 65.34 2.42 23.69
N THR A 386 64.17 2.39 24.33
CA THR A 386 62.88 2.27 23.64
C THR A 386 62.36 3.67 23.35
N ILE A 387 62.01 3.92 22.09
CA ILE A 387 61.33 5.13 21.63
C ILE A 387 59.86 4.80 21.43
N THR A 388 58.97 5.42 22.21
CA THR A 388 57.52 5.30 22.00
C THR A 388 57.02 6.42 21.09
N ALA A 389 56.10 6.05 20.19
CA ALA A 389 55.16 6.95 19.53
C ALA A 389 53.78 6.78 20.18
N HIS A 390 53.13 7.87 20.59
CA HIS A 390 51.76 7.86 21.14
C HIS A 390 50.92 8.89 20.40
N PHE A 391 49.94 8.42 19.63
CA PHE A 391 49.00 9.23 18.86
C PHE A 391 47.64 9.29 19.56
N LYS A 392 47.24 10.47 20.02
CA LYS A 392 46.01 10.66 20.79
C LYS A 392 45.18 11.83 20.27
N ASP A 393 44.02 11.53 19.68
CA ASP A 393 43.01 12.54 19.38
C ASP A 393 41.68 12.27 20.07
N THR A 394 41.49 12.95 21.21
CA THR A 394 40.24 12.93 21.99
C THR A 394 39.03 13.50 21.25
N ALA A 395 39.22 14.26 20.17
CA ALA A 395 38.11 14.70 19.32
C ALA A 395 37.53 13.56 18.47
N GLN A 396 38.35 12.58 18.10
CA GLN A 396 37.99 11.41 17.28
C GLN A 396 37.90 10.10 18.09
N ALA A 397 38.27 10.14 19.37
CA ALA A 397 38.38 9.00 20.29
C ALA A 397 39.46 7.97 19.89
N LEU A 398 40.59 8.46 19.36
CA LEU A 398 41.75 7.66 18.93
C LEU A 398 42.89 7.79 19.96
N ASP A 399 43.56 6.69 20.31
CA ASP A 399 44.52 6.62 21.43
C ASP A 399 45.54 5.47 21.25
N GLU A 400 46.33 5.51 20.17
CA GLU A 400 47.21 4.42 19.71
C GLU A 400 48.66 4.62 20.17
N THR A 401 49.36 3.54 20.54
CA THR A 401 50.74 3.58 21.05
C THR A 401 51.58 2.43 20.50
N ASP A 402 52.83 2.70 20.12
CA ASP A 402 53.82 1.68 19.72
C ASP A 402 55.24 2.02 20.22
N ASP A 403 56.09 1.00 20.38
CA ASP A 403 57.40 1.05 21.05
C ASP A 403 58.52 0.40 20.21
N ALA A 404 59.48 1.20 19.73
CA ALA A 404 60.63 0.72 18.95
C ALA A 404 61.93 0.78 19.76
N MET A 405 62.65 -0.34 19.84
CA MET A 405 63.97 -0.40 20.47
C MET A 405 65.07 0.01 19.48
N ILE A 406 65.89 0.99 19.87
CA ILE A 406 66.93 1.60 19.04
C ILE A 406 68.30 1.43 19.73
N GLN A 407 69.37 1.22 18.96
CA GLN A 407 70.74 1.02 19.43
C GLN A 407 71.72 2.07 18.88
N VAL A 408 72.79 2.37 19.60
CA VAL A 408 73.90 3.22 19.12
C VAL A 408 75.07 2.38 18.57
N GLY A 409 75.58 2.67 17.37
CA GLY A 409 76.73 1.96 16.74
C GLY A 409 77.08 2.39 15.31
N THR A 410 78.22 1.92 14.79
CA THR A 410 78.74 2.27 13.44
C THR A 410 79.49 1.12 12.75
N GLY A 411 79.42 1.09 11.41
CA GLY A 411 80.50 0.60 10.54
C GLY A 411 80.72 -0.91 10.41
N ALA A 412 80.25 -1.73 11.36
CA ALA A 412 80.34 -3.20 11.30
C ALA A 412 78.99 -3.91 11.39
N SER A 413 77.88 -3.16 11.46
CA SER A 413 76.51 -3.68 11.61
C SER A 413 75.59 -3.49 10.38
N CYS A 414 76.01 -2.76 9.32
CA CYS A 414 75.21 -2.40 8.11
C CYS A 414 76.10 -2.08 6.85
N GLY A 415 75.60 -2.13 5.58
CA GLY A 415 76.30 -1.74 4.29
C GLY A 415 75.57 -2.18 2.97
N ASN A 416 75.99 -1.97 1.68
CA ASN A 416 77.01 -1.13 0.97
C ASN A 416 76.89 -1.17 -0.63
N ASN A 417 77.52 -0.24 -1.40
CA ASN A 417 77.78 -0.17 -2.91
C ASN A 417 76.58 -0.04 -3.93
N GLY A 418 76.67 0.36 -5.23
CA GLY A 418 77.69 1.03 -6.12
C GLY A 418 78.12 0.27 -7.43
N GLY A 419 78.26 0.78 -8.69
CA GLY A 419 77.87 2.02 -9.44
C GLY A 419 78.68 2.36 -10.76
N GLY A 420 78.06 2.85 -11.88
CA GLY A 420 78.71 3.42 -13.14
C GLY A 420 78.26 2.83 -14.53
N GLY A 421 78.49 3.37 -15.77
CA GLY A 421 78.88 4.70 -16.34
C GLY A 421 79.41 4.74 -17.84
N GLY A 422 79.03 5.72 -18.72
CA GLY A 422 79.61 6.06 -20.08
C GLY A 422 78.76 5.77 -21.37
N GLY A 423 78.95 6.27 -22.62
CA GLY A 423 79.71 7.40 -23.27
C GLY A 423 79.99 7.27 -24.83
N GLY A 424 79.90 8.34 -25.68
CA GLY A 424 80.30 8.36 -27.15
C GLY A 424 79.75 9.52 -28.08
N ASP A 425 80.40 9.89 -29.23
CA ASP A 425 80.11 11.11 -30.08
C ASP A 425 80.66 11.11 -31.57
N GLY A 426 80.22 12.03 -32.50
CA GLY A 426 80.71 12.27 -33.92
C GLY A 426 79.61 12.42 -35.02
N GLY A 427 79.74 12.96 -36.28
CA GLY A 427 80.78 13.58 -37.16
C GLY A 427 80.21 14.10 -38.55
N SER A 428 80.98 14.64 -39.55
CA SER A 428 80.44 15.38 -40.76
C SER A 428 81.25 15.48 -42.10
N GLY A 429 80.60 15.56 -43.30
CA GLY A 429 80.90 16.55 -44.42
C GLY A 429 81.53 16.15 -45.81
N GLY A 430 81.01 16.70 -46.94
CA GLY A 430 81.79 17.15 -48.17
C GLY A 430 81.61 16.51 -49.60
N PRO A 431 81.20 17.29 -50.66
CA PRO A 431 81.28 16.97 -52.12
C PRO A 431 82.16 17.96 -52.96
N PRO A 432 82.36 17.83 -54.31
CA PRO A 432 81.86 18.88 -55.26
C PRO A 432 81.74 18.52 -56.80
N ASN A 433 81.43 19.55 -57.64
CA ASN A 433 81.75 19.76 -59.09
C ASN A 433 80.82 19.28 -60.25
N THR A 434 79.64 19.92 -60.38
CA THR A 434 78.95 20.33 -61.64
C THR A 434 78.33 21.72 -61.40
N CYS A 435 77.34 22.23 -62.18
CA CYS A 435 76.55 23.38 -61.68
C CYS A 435 75.99 23.03 -60.30
N GLY A 436 76.30 23.88 -59.31
CA GLY A 436 76.10 23.56 -57.90
C GLY A 436 74.65 23.68 -57.48
N ILE A 437 73.81 22.69 -57.79
CA ILE A 437 72.44 22.61 -57.28
C ILE A 437 72.47 22.11 -55.83
N GLN A 438 72.48 23.04 -54.87
CA GLN A 438 72.35 22.73 -53.46
C GLN A 438 70.92 22.98 -52.99
N ILE A 439 70.12 21.92 -52.90
CA ILE A 439 68.80 21.96 -52.25
C ILE A 439 69.02 22.15 -50.75
N GLY A 440 68.71 23.33 -50.21
CA GLY A 440 68.73 23.58 -48.77
C GLY A 440 67.71 22.73 -48.05
N ALA A 441 68.03 22.29 -46.82
CA ALA A 441 67.13 21.44 -46.03
C ALA A 441 65.82 22.16 -45.68
N ALA A 442 64.69 21.50 -45.93
CA ALA A 442 63.36 22.05 -45.68
C ALA A 442 63.15 22.31 -44.18
N ARG A 443 62.65 23.51 -43.88
CA ARG A 443 62.31 23.96 -42.52
C ARG A 443 60.80 23.87 -42.36
N LYS A 444 60.37 23.24 -41.27
CA LYS A 444 58.96 23.19 -40.86
C LYS A 444 58.53 24.58 -40.39
N GLY A 445 57.74 25.25 -41.23
CA GLY A 445 57.16 26.56 -40.97
C GLY A 445 55.78 26.44 -40.32
N THR A 446 54.82 27.22 -40.81
CA THR A 446 53.44 27.24 -40.27
C THR A 446 52.78 25.87 -40.38
N VAL A 447 52.33 25.34 -39.24
CA VAL A 447 51.41 24.20 -39.18
C VAL A 447 49.98 24.73 -39.13
N THR A 448 49.14 24.36 -40.09
CA THR A 448 47.68 24.55 -39.98
C THR A 448 47.06 23.31 -39.33
N SER A 449 45.94 23.46 -38.63
CA SER A 449 45.31 22.35 -37.93
C SER A 449 43.79 22.51 -37.88
N HIS A 450 43.08 21.44 -38.18
CA HIS A 450 41.61 21.38 -38.13
C HIS A 450 41.19 20.13 -37.34
N THR A 451 40.12 20.25 -36.56
CA THR A 451 39.66 19.18 -35.68
C THR A 451 38.15 19.26 -35.45
N VAL A 452 37.47 18.14 -35.64
CA VAL A 452 36.06 17.89 -35.35
C VAL A 452 36.00 16.53 -34.67
N MET A 453 36.25 16.54 -33.35
CA MET A 453 36.41 15.35 -32.51
C MET A 453 35.36 15.22 -31.41
N ASP A 454 34.50 16.24 -31.21
CA ASP A 454 33.27 16.10 -30.43
C ASP A 454 32.15 15.62 -31.37
N PRO A 455 31.57 14.42 -31.17
CA PRO A 455 30.44 13.95 -31.98
C PRO A 455 29.12 14.66 -31.70
N VAL A 456 29.07 15.58 -30.73
CA VAL A 456 27.86 16.28 -30.26
C VAL A 456 26.74 15.28 -29.91
N ALA A 457 27.16 14.17 -29.29
CA ALA A 457 26.33 12.97 -29.22
C ALA A 457 25.19 13.13 -28.21
N THR A 458 23.98 12.79 -28.65
CA THR A 458 22.74 12.86 -27.86
C THR A 458 21.86 11.65 -28.13
N GLY A 459 20.97 11.29 -27.21
CA GLY A 459 20.09 10.13 -27.38
C GLY A 459 18.79 10.22 -26.61
N VAL A 460 17.85 9.33 -26.94
CA VAL A 460 16.57 9.17 -26.26
C VAL A 460 16.22 7.69 -26.10
N ILE A 461 15.49 7.37 -25.04
CA ILE A 461 14.79 6.10 -24.84
C ILE A 461 13.32 6.44 -24.64
N LYS A 462 12.40 5.87 -25.41
CA LYS A 462 10.95 6.07 -25.18
C LYS A 462 10.15 4.81 -25.45
N ALA A 463 8.85 4.83 -25.14
CA ALA A 463 7.90 3.79 -25.50
C ALA A 463 7.89 3.54 -27.02
N ASP A 464 7.70 2.29 -27.42
CA ASP A 464 7.63 1.91 -28.83
C ASP A 464 6.49 2.60 -29.59
N ASN A 465 6.62 2.57 -30.92
CA ASN A 465 5.90 3.42 -31.88
C ASN A 465 6.36 4.88 -31.81
N ARG A 466 7.64 5.11 -32.12
CA ARG A 466 8.26 6.44 -32.28
C ARG A 466 7.36 7.39 -33.07
N ASP A 467 7.30 8.65 -32.63
CA ASP A 467 6.44 9.71 -33.17
C ASP A 467 4.91 9.47 -32.93
N SER A 468 4.53 8.43 -32.17
CA SER A 468 3.15 8.05 -31.78
C SER A 468 3.13 7.26 -30.45
N GLU A 469 3.98 7.64 -29.50
CA GLU A 469 4.29 6.86 -28.30
C GLU A 469 3.06 6.67 -27.37
N LYS A 470 2.75 5.42 -26.99
CA LYS A 470 1.57 5.10 -26.16
C LYS A 470 1.69 5.56 -24.69
N PHE A 471 2.92 5.70 -24.19
CA PHE A 471 3.24 6.05 -22.81
C PHE A 471 4.33 7.12 -22.78
N ASP A 472 4.26 8.06 -21.84
CA ASP A 472 5.43 8.89 -21.52
C ASP A 472 6.29 8.14 -20.49
N VAL A 473 7.49 7.77 -20.91
CA VAL A 473 8.44 7.01 -20.08
C VAL A 473 9.01 7.83 -18.91
N LEU A 474 8.89 9.15 -18.91
CA LEU A 474 9.26 9.98 -17.76
C LEU A 474 8.27 9.75 -16.61
N ASP A 475 6.97 9.75 -16.93
CA ASP A 475 5.86 9.60 -16.00
C ASP A 475 5.62 8.14 -15.58
N GLY A 476 5.72 7.21 -16.53
CA GLY A 476 5.57 5.78 -16.30
C GLY A 476 5.35 4.98 -17.58
N ILE A 477 6.06 3.85 -17.69
CA ILE A 477 5.74 2.79 -18.66
C ILE A 477 5.61 1.42 -17.94
N PRO A 478 4.57 0.62 -18.21
CA PRO A 478 4.43 -0.71 -17.64
C PRO A 478 5.51 -1.69 -18.12
N THR A 479 5.77 -2.72 -17.31
CA THR A 479 6.38 -3.96 -17.80
C THR A 479 5.52 -4.61 -18.88
N SER A 480 6.13 -5.47 -19.70
CA SER A 480 5.52 -6.10 -20.88
C SER A 480 5.02 -5.11 -21.95
N GLU A 481 5.40 -3.84 -21.88
CA GLU A 481 5.49 -2.91 -23.01
C GLU A 481 6.94 -2.82 -23.48
N SER A 482 7.18 -2.25 -24.67
CA SER A 482 8.51 -2.18 -25.29
C SER A 482 9.00 -0.75 -25.47
N LEU A 483 10.32 -0.61 -25.55
CA LEU A 483 11.04 0.64 -25.75
C LEU A 483 11.73 0.70 -27.13
N TYR A 484 11.89 1.91 -27.64
CA TYR A 484 12.89 2.22 -28.66
C TYR A 484 14.03 3.04 -28.05
N VAL A 485 15.22 2.89 -28.64
CA VAL A 485 16.42 3.72 -28.38
C VAL A 485 16.81 4.40 -29.68
N ASN A 486 17.11 5.69 -29.64
CA ASN A 486 17.65 6.42 -30.79
C ASN A 486 18.81 7.32 -30.36
N VAL A 487 19.91 7.30 -31.11
CA VAL A 487 21.12 8.09 -30.83
C VAL A 487 21.50 8.90 -32.07
N PHE A 488 21.97 10.12 -31.82
CA PHE A 488 22.44 11.06 -32.83
C PHE A 488 23.89 11.45 -32.52
N GLY A 489 24.66 11.65 -33.57
CA GLY A 489 26.05 12.14 -33.53
C GLY A 489 26.52 12.45 -34.94
N LEU A 490 27.74 12.96 -35.09
CA LEU A 490 28.32 13.28 -36.40
C LEU A 490 28.60 12.02 -37.22
N ASN A 491 28.42 12.10 -38.55
CA ASN A 491 28.60 10.97 -39.47
C ASN A 491 30.06 10.55 -39.68
N TYR A 492 31.02 11.40 -39.30
CA TYR A 492 32.43 11.08 -39.12
C TYR A 492 33.05 12.08 -38.15
N LEU A 493 34.23 11.75 -37.62
CA LEU A 493 35.09 12.68 -36.90
C LEU A 493 36.42 12.81 -37.64
N TYR A 494 37.15 13.89 -37.43
CA TYR A 494 38.50 14.03 -37.97
C TYR A 494 39.38 14.97 -37.15
N LYS A 495 40.69 14.78 -37.26
CA LYS A 495 41.70 15.80 -36.94
C LYS A 495 42.86 15.68 -37.92
N ASN A 496 43.39 16.81 -38.35
CA ASN A 496 44.49 16.87 -39.30
C ASN A 496 45.40 18.07 -39.03
N GLN A 497 46.66 17.92 -39.35
CA GLN A 497 47.69 18.94 -39.26
C GLN A 497 48.52 18.94 -40.54
N TRP A 498 48.57 20.08 -41.22
CA TRP A 498 49.36 20.27 -42.44
C TRP A 498 50.55 21.17 -42.14
N ALA A 499 51.78 20.70 -42.38
CA ALA A 499 53.00 21.47 -42.19
C ALA A 499 53.42 22.11 -43.51
N ASN A 500 53.55 23.45 -43.55
CA ASN A 500 54.24 24.11 -44.67
C ASN A 500 55.75 23.94 -44.49
N MET A 501 56.38 23.29 -45.45
CA MET A 501 57.80 23.03 -45.54
C MET A 501 58.42 24.04 -46.51
N THR A 502 59.29 24.90 -46.00
CA THR A 502 59.93 25.96 -46.79
C THR A 502 61.44 25.82 -46.81
N GLY A 503 62.06 26.22 -47.92
CA GLY A 503 63.51 26.25 -48.05
C GLY A 503 63.93 26.99 -49.31
N GLU A 504 65.20 26.89 -49.66
CA GLU A 504 65.79 27.57 -50.81
C GLU A 504 66.70 26.57 -51.53
N ILE A 505 66.67 26.57 -52.86
CA ILE A 505 67.68 25.91 -53.69
C ILE A 505 68.68 26.98 -54.10
N THR A 506 69.95 26.79 -53.74
CA THR A 506 71.06 27.61 -54.24
C THR A 506 71.60 26.94 -55.49
N TYR A 507 71.67 27.71 -56.57
CA TYR A 507 72.33 27.34 -57.83
C TYR A 507 73.63 28.11 -57.93
N THR A 508 74.75 27.41 -57.87
CA THR A 508 76.06 28.00 -58.17
C THR A 508 76.33 27.85 -59.66
N VAL A 509 76.04 28.91 -60.42
CA VAL A 509 76.15 28.96 -61.88
C VAL A 509 77.55 29.46 -62.26
N PRO A 510 78.38 28.66 -62.93
CA PRO A 510 79.60 29.18 -63.55
C PRO A 510 79.19 30.05 -64.76
N VAL A 511 79.59 31.32 -64.73
CA VAL A 511 79.48 32.24 -65.87
C VAL A 511 80.88 32.53 -66.39
N LYS A 512 81.09 32.31 -67.69
CA LYS A 512 82.37 32.54 -68.37
C LYS A 512 82.24 33.69 -69.37
N LYS A 513 83.28 34.51 -69.43
CA LYS A 513 83.42 35.58 -70.42
C LYS A 513 84.89 35.88 -70.65
N THR A 514 85.30 35.99 -71.91
CA THR A 514 86.69 36.30 -72.27
C THR A 514 86.81 37.78 -72.62
N TYR A 515 87.76 38.49 -72.02
CA TYR A 515 88.09 39.86 -72.41
C TYR A 515 89.37 39.88 -73.26
N LEU A 516 89.25 40.23 -74.54
CA LEU A 516 90.40 40.43 -75.42
C LEU A 516 90.92 41.86 -75.21
N LEU A 517 91.96 42.00 -74.40
CA LEU A 517 92.59 43.28 -74.09
C LEU A 517 93.56 43.66 -75.23
N THR A 518 93.51 44.91 -75.72
CA THR A 518 94.37 45.37 -76.82
C THR A 518 95.00 46.74 -76.53
N TRP A 519 96.29 46.91 -76.83
CA TRP A 519 97.01 48.17 -76.71
C TRP A 519 98.23 48.22 -77.64
N THR A 520 98.88 49.38 -77.79
CA THR A 520 100.05 49.57 -78.64
C THR A 520 101.18 50.26 -77.87
N ILE A 521 102.39 49.73 -77.93
CA ILE A 521 103.60 50.33 -77.34
C ILE A 521 104.27 51.21 -78.41
N PRO A 522 104.36 52.54 -78.24
CA PRO A 522 104.94 53.42 -79.25
C PRO A 522 106.48 53.31 -79.33
N GLY A 523 107.01 53.28 -80.55
CA GLY A 523 108.44 53.15 -80.84
C GLY A 523 109.22 54.46 -80.77
N THR A 524 110.56 54.37 -80.79
CA THR A 524 111.45 55.54 -80.66
C THR A 524 111.97 56.02 -82.01
N PRO A 525 111.86 57.33 -82.35
CA PRO A 525 112.41 57.88 -83.60
C PRO A 525 113.93 57.78 -83.71
N SER A 526 114.42 57.56 -84.94
CA SER A 526 115.84 57.55 -85.33
C SER A 526 116.63 58.74 -84.77
N SER A 527 117.76 58.47 -84.10
CA SER A 527 118.62 59.51 -83.52
C SER A 527 119.80 59.93 -84.40
N GLY A 528 120.12 59.20 -85.48
CA GLY A 528 121.21 59.51 -86.39
C GLY A 528 121.42 58.47 -87.49
N PRO A 529 122.42 58.65 -88.38
CA PRO A 529 122.65 57.77 -89.53
C PRO A 529 122.87 56.28 -89.21
N ASP A 530 123.35 55.98 -88.00
CA ASP A 530 123.65 54.62 -87.53
C ASP A 530 122.59 54.05 -86.57
N ASP A 531 121.46 54.75 -86.36
CA ASP A 531 120.33 54.33 -85.52
C ASP A 531 118.99 54.61 -86.23
N PRO A 532 118.30 53.59 -86.78
CA PRO A 532 117.05 53.77 -87.51
C PRO A 532 115.82 53.98 -86.61
N GLY A 533 115.94 53.85 -85.28
CA GLY A 533 114.80 53.81 -84.38
C GLY A 533 113.97 52.52 -84.49
N THR A 534 112.81 52.49 -83.82
CA THR A 534 111.90 51.33 -83.76
C THR A 534 110.46 51.72 -84.10
N PRO A 535 109.68 50.83 -84.75
CA PRO A 535 108.25 51.03 -84.98
C PRO A 535 107.41 50.65 -83.75
N ASP A 536 106.14 51.08 -83.75
CA ASP A 536 105.15 50.75 -82.72
C ASP A 536 104.81 49.25 -82.70
N GLU A 537 104.69 48.66 -81.51
CA GLU A 537 104.39 47.24 -81.30
C GLU A 537 102.95 47.05 -80.77
N PRO A 538 102.04 46.42 -81.53
CA PRO A 538 100.70 46.08 -81.06
C PRO A 538 100.72 44.85 -80.16
N MET A 539 99.96 44.93 -79.06
CA MET A 539 99.87 43.91 -78.01
C MET A 539 98.41 43.50 -77.82
N GLU A 540 98.17 42.19 -77.72
CA GLU A 540 96.87 41.62 -77.38
C GLU A 540 97.01 40.55 -76.29
N GLU A 541 95.99 40.43 -75.43
CA GLU A 541 95.95 39.45 -74.34
C GLU A 541 94.50 39.02 -74.07
N GLU A 542 94.19 37.73 -74.25
CA GLU A 542 92.91 37.17 -73.80
C GLU A 542 92.96 36.91 -72.28
N VAL A 543 92.07 37.58 -71.54
CA VAL A 543 91.86 37.32 -70.12
C VAL A 543 90.49 36.65 -69.92
N PRO A 544 90.43 35.32 -69.75
CA PRO A 544 89.20 34.64 -69.36
C PRO A 544 88.82 35.03 -67.93
N VAL A 545 87.58 35.43 -67.73
CA VAL A 545 86.94 35.64 -66.43
C VAL A 545 85.90 34.55 -66.25
N GLU A 546 86.08 33.74 -65.21
CA GLU A 546 85.11 32.74 -64.76
C GLU A 546 84.65 33.15 -63.36
N GLU A 547 83.36 33.48 -63.23
CA GLU A 547 82.74 33.90 -61.98
C GLU A 547 81.60 32.95 -61.62
N GLN A 548 81.56 32.49 -60.37
CA GLN A 548 80.51 31.60 -59.88
C GLN A 548 79.41 32.42 -59.22
N VAL A 549 78.34 32.66 -59.96
CA VAL A 549 77.19 33.45 -59.54
C VAL A 549 76.19 32.56 -58.79
N THR A 550 75.86 32.94 -57.55
CA THR A 550 74.89 32.20 -56.73
C THR A 550 73.48 32.74 -56.91
N ILE A 551 72.60 31.95 -57.55
CA ILE A 551 71.18 32.26 -57.72
C ILE A 551 70.35 31.44 -56.72
N THR A 552 69.52 32.09 -55.91
CA THR A 552 68.64 31.42 -54.94
C THR A 552 67.20 31.38 -55.42
N ARG A 553 66.59 30.19 -55.43
CA ARG A 553 65.17 29.98 -55.73
C ARG A 553 64.45 29.43 -54.49
N PRO A 554 63.56 30.20 -53.82
CA PRO A 554 62.80 29.69 -52.69
C PRO A 554 61.81 28.61 -53.14
N TYR A 555 61.47 27.71 -52.23
CA TYR A 555 60.47 26.67 -52.43
C TYR A 555 59.53 26.54 -51.22
N SER A 556 58.27 26.18 -51.47
CA SER A 556 57.26 25.92 -50.43
C SER A 556 56.31 24.81 -50.86
N TYR A 557 56.12 23.81 -50.00
CA TYR A 557 55.17 22.71 -50.21
C TYR A 557 54.58 22.25 -48.87
N TRP A 558 53.52 21.45 -48.89
CA TRP A 558 52.84 20.99 -47.67
C TRP A 558 52.99 19.48 -47.47
N GLN A 559 53.28 19.10 -46.23
CA GLN A 559 53.30 17.71 -45.76
C GLN A 559 52.19 17.44 -44.74
N ILE A 560 51.78 16.18 -44.67
CA ILE A 560 50.89 15.64 -43.66
C ILE A 560 51.68 15.40 -42.38
N ASP A 561 51.48 16.25 -41.39
CA ASP A 561 52.08 16.12 -40.06
C ASP A 561 51.27 15.13 -39.20
N ASN A 562 49.95 15.19 -39.34
CA ASN A 562 48.98 14.27 -38.76
C ASN A 562 47.70 14.25 -39.62
N LEU A 563 47.06 13.08 -39.77
CA LEU A 563 45.80 12.92 -40.48
C LEU A 563 45.03 11.73 -39.91
N GLU A 564 43.89 12.01 -39.27
CA GLU A 564 42.99 11.02 -38.68
C GLU A 564 41.56 11.30 -39.09
N VAL A 565 40.86 10.27 -39.58
CA VAL A 565 39.43 10.30 -39.91
C VAL A 565 38.78 9.06 -39.31
N TYR A 566 37.60 9.21 -38.74
CA TYR A 566 36.89 8.13 -38.07
C TYR A 566 35.51 7.91 -38.67
N LYS A 567 35.20 6.65 -39.00
CA LYS A 567 33.83 6.21 -39.30
C LYS A 567 33.08 5.98 -37.98
N LEU A 568 31.77 6.13 -38.00
CA LEU A 568 30.90 5.67 -36.93
C LEU A 568 30.88 4.12 -36.90
N SER A 569 31.04 3.52 -35.73
CA SER A 569 31.08 2.06 -35.53
C SER A 569 29.81 1.51 -34.90
N LYS A 570 29.42 2.03 -33.72
CA LYS A 570 28.23 1.62 -32.95
C LYS A 570 27.89 2.64 -31.86
N THR A 571 26.78 2.42 -31.17
CA THR A 571 26.52 2.98 -29.83
C THR A 571 26.13 1.86 -28.87
N THR A 572 26.36 2.08 -27.58
CA THR A 572 25.84 1.23 -26.49
C THR A 572 25.03 2.13 -25.57
N VAL A 573 23.81 1.74 -25.20
CA VAL A 573 22.93 2.49 -24.30
C VAL A 573 22.45 1.57 -23.18
N SER A 574 22.49 2.06 -21.95
CA SER A 574 22.16 1.35 -20.72
C SER A 574 21.06 2.07 -19.97
N ASN A 575 20.09 1.31 -19.42
CA ASN A 575 19.00 1.79 -18.57
C ASN A 575 18.34 0.58 -17.89
N TYR A 576 17.82 0.75 -16.67
CA TYR A 576 17.15 -0.32 -15.90
C TYR A 576 16.02 -1.05 -16.66
N ALA A 577 15.27 -0.35 -17.50
CA ALA A 577 14.13 -0.89 -18.23
C ALA A 577 14.51 -1.64 -19.53
N LEU A 578 15.77 -1.54 -20.00
CA LEU A 578 16.21 -2.22 -21.21
C LEU A 578 16.45 -3.72 -20.97
N PRO A 579 16.25 -4.60 -21.97
CA PRO A 579 16.63 -6.00 -21.91
C PRO A 579 18.10 -6.17 -21.48
N GLY A 580 18.35 -6.93 -20.42
CA GLY A 580 19.70 -7.11 -19.86
C GLY A 580 20.34 -5.84 -19.27
N GLY A 581 19.58 -4.75 -19.12
CA GLY A 581 20.07 -3.45 -18.65
C GLY A 581 20.81 -2.61 -19.71
N SER A 582 21.11 -3.16 -20.89
CA SER A 582 21.81 -2.44 -21.96
C SER A 582 21.59 -3.06 -23.35
N VAL A 583 21.54 -2.20 -24.37
CA VAL A 583 21.48 -2.56 -25.80
C VAL A 583 22.63 -1.90 -26.56
N SER A 584 23.02 -2.48 -27.69
CA SER A 584 23.96 -1.85 -28.63
C SER A 584 23.35 -1.79 -30.03
N LEU A 585 23.58 -0.67 -30.72
CA LEU A 585 23.05 -0.37 -32.06
C LEU A 585 24.23 -0.16 -33.01
N THR A 586 24.18 -0.81 -34.17
CA THR A 586 25.13 -0.61 -35.28
C THR A 586 24.51 0.26 -36.38
N PRO A 587 25.28 1.11 -37.09
CA PRO A 587 24.78 1.99 -38.14
C PRO A 587 24.01 1.29 -39.26
N ALA A 588 22.71 1.57 -39.36
CA ALA A 588 21.86 1.17 -40.48
C ALA A 588 21.81 2.27 -41.56
N GLY A 589 21.87 1.89 -42.85
CA GLY A 589 21.81 2.87 -43.96
C GLY A 589 22.96 3.89 -44.01
N TYR A 590 24.04 3.64 -43.28
CA TYR A 590 25.20 4.52 -43.17
C TYR A 590 26.27 4.19 -44.22
N THR A 591 26.75 5.22 -44.92
CA THR A 591 27.95 5.14 -45.78
C THR A 591 29.15 5.68 -45.01
N PRO A 592 30.17 4.86 -44.69
CA PRO A 592 31.40 5.33 -44.05
C PRO A 592 32.16 6.35 -44.92
N PRO A 593 32.89 7.30 -44.30
CA PRO A 593 33.87 8.11 -45.03
C PRO A 593 34.97 7.25 -45.66
N VAL A 594 35.48 7.70 -46.80
CA VAL A 594 36.64 7.11 -47.48
C VAL A 594 37.77 8.13 -47.50
N LEU A 595 38.95 7.71 -47.07
CA LEU A 595 40.18 8.50 -47.08
C LEU A 595 41.23 7.80 -47.93
N THR A 596 41.98 8.57 -48.72
CA THR A 596 43.15 8.10 -49.45
C THR A 596 44.23 9.16 -49.32
N SER A 597 45.35 8.79 -48.72
CA SER A 597 46.51 9.65 -48.52
C SER A 597 47.73 9.07 -49.23
N ASP A 598 48.65 9.93 -49.65
CA ASP A 598 50.02 9.57 -49.96
C ASP A 598 50.94 10.55 -49.23
N HIS A 599 52.02 10.05 -48.64
CA HIS A 599 52.90 10.80 -47.74
C HIS A 599 54.36 10.45 -47.94
N SER A 600 55.21 11.44 -48.13
CA SER A 600 56.66 11.27 -47.99
C SER A 600 57.27 12.24 -46.98
N ALA A 601 58.30 11.76 -46.27
CA ALA A 601 59.20 12.61 -45.49
C ALA A 601 60.45 13.02 -46.30
N SER A 602 60.64 12.48 -47.51
CA SER A 602 61.81 12.72 -48.35
C SER A 602 61.68 14.02 -49.14
N LEU A 603 62.62 14.95 -48.95
CA LEU A 603 62.65 16.23 -49.68
C LEU A 603 62.70 16.04 -51.21
N ALA A 604 63.39 14.99 -51.67
CA ALA A 604 63.52 14.67 -53.09
C ALA A 604 62.20 14.22 -53.74
N ASP A 605 61.22 13.74 -52.94
CA ASP A 605 59.90 13.41 -53.47
C ASP A 605 59.02 14.66 -53.66
N HIS A 606 59.40 15.81 -53.11
CA HIS A 606 58.59 17.04 -53.08
C HIS A 606 59.16 18.22 -53.86
N VAL A 607 60.48 18.24 -54.09
CA VAL A 607 61.19 19.38 -54.67
C VAL A 607 62.10 18.88 -55.79
N GLU A 608 61.70 19.17 -57.03
CA GLU A 608 62.50 18.91 -58.22
C GLU A 608 63.17 20.23 -58.66
N PRO A 609 64.51 20.34 -58.62
CA PRO A 609 65.21 21.54 -59.02
C PRO A 609 65.06 21.79 -60.52
N ALA A 610 65.08 23.07 -60.92
CA ALA A 610 65.24 23.44 -62.30
C ALA A 610 66.59 22.95 -62.85
N SER A 611 66.64 22.63 -64.14
CA SER A 611 67.90 22.40 -64.85
C SER A 611 68.79 23.65 -64.78
N CYS A 612 70.07 23.46 -64.48
CA CYS A 612 71.10 24.49 -64.53
C CYS A 612 72.23 24.03 -65.44
N GLU A 613 72.68 24.92 -66.33
CA GLU A 613 73.82 24.71 -67.22
C GLU A 613 74.81 25.89 -67.08
N GLU A 614 76.02 25.71 -67.59
CA GLU A 614 77.06 26.75 -67.63
C GLU A 614 76.69 27.87 -68.61
N VAL A 615 76.98 29.13 -68.28
CA VAL A 615 76.65 30.29 -69.11
C VAL A 615 77.92 30.89 -69.71
N ASP A 616 78.13 30.67 -71.01
CA ASP A 616 79.16 31.37 -71.78
C ASP A 616 78.59 32.65 -72.40
N LEU A 617 79.21 33.79 -72.09
CA LEU A 617 78.88 35.12 -72.63
C LEU A 617 79.77 35.53 -73.80
N GLY A 618 80.72 34.67 -74.21
CA GLY A 618 81.63 34.88 -75.33
C GLY A 618 82.74 35.89 -75.06
N THR A 619 83.32 36.41 -76.15
CA THR A 619 84.48 37.32 -76.10
C THR A 619 84.09 38.77 -76.34
N GLU A 620 84.54 39.68 -75.46
CA GLU A 620 84.42 41.13 -75.61
C GLU A 620 85.80 41.79 -75.75
N THR A 621 85.99 42.63 -76.77
CA THR A 621 87.26 43.34 -77.00
C THR A 621 87.31 44.66 -76.23
N VAL A 622 88.37 44.87 -75.45
CA VAL A 622 88.60 46.07 -74.65
C VAL A 622 89.91 46.72 -75.09
N SER A 623 89.88 47.99 -75.49
CA SER A 623 91.07 48.69 -75.98
C SER A 623 91.58 49.73 -74.97
N GLY A 624 92.89 49.72 -74.70
CA GLY A 624 93.57 50.63 -73.77
C GLY A 624 94.44 51.70 -74.44
N GLY A 625 94.42 51.80 -75.78
CA GLY A 625 95.23 52.77 -76.51
C GLY A 625 96.73 52.48 -76.35
N SER A 626 97.47 53.36 -75.68
CA SER A 626 98.92 53.26 -75.50
C SER A 626 99.37 52.47 -74.25
N SER A 627 98.44 51.81 -73.55
CA SER A 627 98.75 51.02 -72.33
C SER A 627 97.73 49.89 -72.13
N ARG A 628 98.15 48.78 -71.51
CA ARG A 628 97.27 47.64 -71.21
C ARG A 628 96.02 48.10 -70.42
N PRO A 629 94.79 47.88 -70.93
CA PRO A 629 93.59 48.24 -70.20
C PRO A 629 93.40 47.34 -68.96
N ALA A 630 92.61 47.83 -68.00
CA ALA A 630 92.08 47.00 -66.93
C ALA A 630 90.93 46.11 -67.46
N VAL A 631 90.78 44.92 -66.87
CA VAL A 631 89.64 44.03 -67.16
C VAL A 631 88.37 44.69 -66.61
N PRO A 632 87.26 44.77 -67.38
CA PRO A 632 86.01 45.33 -66.89
C PRO A 632 85.41 44.54 -65.72
N THR A 633 85.07 45.24 -64.64
CA THR A 633 84.25 44.69 -63.55
C THR A 633 82.77 44.72 -63.99
N THR A 634 82.26 43.59 -64.47
CA THR A 634 80.88 43.46 -64.98
C THR A 634 80.08 42.51 -64.09
N ASP A 635 78.90 42.94 -63.67
CA ASP A 635 77.96 42.10 -62.92
C ASP A 635 77.29 41.07 -63.84
N PHE A 636 77.59 39.79 -63.62
CA PHE A 636 77.04 38.67 -64.38
C PHE A 636 75.70 38.14 -63.85
N THR A 637 75.16 38.70 -62.75
CA THR A 637 73.94 38.23 -62.08
C THR A 637 72.75 38.08 -63.04
N SER A 638 72.57 39.04 -63.96
CA SER A 638 71.46 39.03 -64.92
C SER A 638 71.49 37.85 -65.91
N ALA A 639 72.68 37.35 -66.23
CA ALA A 639 72.86 36.21 -67.13
C ALA A 639 72.57 34.89 -66.42
N ALA A 640 73.11 34.70 -65.21
CA ALA A 640 72.83 33.53 -64.39
C ALA A 640 71.35 33.43 -63.97
N GLU A 641 70.71 34.56 -63.62
CA GLU A 641 69.27 34.64 -63.36
C GLU A 641 68.44 34.10 -64.55
N SER A 642 68.84 34.45 -65.77
CA SER A 642 68.14 34.07 -67.00
C SER A 642 68.33 32.59 -67.38
N ALA A 643 69.39 31.95 -66.89
CA ALA A 643 69.69 30.54 -67.15
C ALA A 643 69.05 29.57 -66.15
N VAL A 644 68.70 30.03 -64.94
CA VAL A 644 68.10 29.20 -63.88
C VAL A 644 66.58 29.33 -63.89
N GLY A 645 65.91 28.25 -64.33
CA GLY A 645 64.45 28.16 -64.38
C GLY A 645 63.73 28.17 -63.02
N GLN A 646 62.42 27.89 -63.05
CA GLN A 646 61.60 27.76 -61.85
C GLN A 646 61.55 26.30 -61.38
N ASN A 647 61.89 26.07 -60.10
CA ASN A 647 61.79 24.77 -59.43
C ASN A 647 60.36 24.21 -59.53
N GLN A 648 60.21 22.89 -59.63
CA GLN A 648 58.91 22.24 -59.41
C GLN A 648 58.78 21.80 -57.94
N VAL A 649 57.60 21.98 -57.38
CA VAL A 649 57.22 21.52 -56.04
C VAL A 649 55.87 20.82 -56.04
N ARG A 650 55.69 19.82 -55.18
CA ARG A 650 54.38 19.18 -54.94
C ARG A 650 54.16 18.87 -53.46
N ASN A 651 52.90 18.91 -53.04
CA ASN A 651 52.51 18.50 -51.70
C ASN A 651 52.46 16.97 -51.56
N ASP A 652 52.21 16.51 -50.34
CA ASP A 652 51.55 15.22 -50.11
C ASP A 652 50.14 15.17 -50.74
N LYS A 653 49.55 13.97 -50.80
CA LYS A 653 48.23 13.72 -51.39
C LYS A 653 47.19 13.47 -50.30
N VAL A 654 46.03 14.12 -50.38
CA VAL A 654 44.85 13.76 -49.56
C VAL A 654 43.59 13.86 -50.40
N LEU A 655 42.89 12.74 -50.56
CA LEU A 655 41.54 12.65 -51.12
C LEU A 655 40.57 12.20 -50.02
N PHE A 656 39.49 12.96 -49.80
CA PHE A 656 38.43 12.63 -48.86
C PHE A 656 37.09 12.51 -49.59
N ASN A 657 36.43 11.35 -49.48
CA ASN A 657 35.22 11.01 -50.25
C ASN A 657 35.36 11.30 -51.76
N GLY A 658 36.54 11.06 -52.33
CA GLY A 658 36.88 11.32 -53.73
C GLY A 658 37.16 12.79 -54.08
N SER A 659 37.06 13.72 -53.13
CA SER A 659 37.38 15.14 -53.32
C SER A 659 38.82 15.44 -52.88
N THR A 660 39.57 16.20 -53.68
CA THR A 660 40.96 16.59 -53.35
C THR A 660 41.00 17.61 -52.22
N VAL A 661 41.61 17.23 -51.10
CA VAL A 661 41.93 18.11 -49.96
C VAL A 661 43.39 18.57 -50.03
N MET A 662 44.31 17.73 -50.50
CA MET A 662 45.70 18.10 -50.78
C MET A 662 46.13 17.49 -52.12
N SER A 663 46.75 18.30 -52.99
CA SER A 663 47.13 17.91 -54.36
C SER A 663 48.62 17.71 -54.50
N ASP A 664 49.00 16.53 -54.97
CA ASP A 664 50.35 16.05 -55.33
C ASP A 664 50.78 16.46 -56.76
N SER A 665 50.05 17.38 -57.37
CA SER A 665 50.39 17.99 -58.66
C SER A 665 51.58 18.93 -58.54
N TRP A 666 52.60 18.76 -59.40
CA TRP A 666 53.73 19.68 -59.54
C TRP A 666 53.27 21.11 -59.90
N ALA A 667 53.90 22.09 -59.26
CA ALA A 667 53.69 23.52 -59.46
C ALA A 667 55.02 24.29 -59.35
N GLN A 668 55.10 25.49 -59.95
CA GLN A 668 56.33 26.28 -59.92
C GLN A 668 56.55 27.01 -58.58
N GLY A 669 57.64 26.70 -57.89
CA GLY A 669 58.14 27.37 -56.68
C GLY A 669 57.29 27.17 -55.41
N THR A 670 55.97 27.38 -55.46
CA THR A 670 55.05 27.20 -54.33
C THR A 670 53.88 26.31 -54.71
N ALA A 671 53.71 25.21 -53.98
CA ALA A 671 52.62 24.27 -54.20
C ALA A 671 51.28 24.83 -53.66
N PRO A 672 50.12 24.39 -54.20
CA PRO A 672 48.81 24.87 -53.74
C PRO A 672 48.61 24.61 -52.24
N SER A 673 48.02 25.58 -51.53
CA SER A 673 47.68 25.41 -50.11
C SER A 673 46.60 24.31 -49.94
N PRO A 674 46.70 23.45 -48.92
CA PRO A 674 45.70 22.43 -48.64
C PRO A 674 44.32 23.03 -48.36
N GLY A 675 43.29 22.32 -48.78
CA GLY A 675 41.92 22.55 -48.36
C GLY A 675 41.62 22.04 -46.95
N ILE A 676 40.37 22.18 -46.56
CA ILE A 676 39.82 21.69 -45.30
C ILE A 676 38.97 20.45 -45.60
N ILE A 677 39.05 19.42 -44.75
CA ILE A 677 38.09 18.31 -44.80
C ILE A 677 36.68 18.90 -44.58
N PRO A 678 35.66 18.54 -45.39
CA PRO A 678 34.32 19.09 -45.23
C PRO A 678 33.78 18.98 -43.80
N PRO A 679 32.86 19.86 -43.36
CA PRO A 679 32.20 19.71 -42.08
C PRO A 679 31.45 18.37 -42.01
N ALA A 680 31.61 17.66 -40.89
CA ALA A 680 30.79 16.50 -40.59
C ALA A 680 29.35 16.95 -40.27
N ALA A 681 28.38 16.07 -40.55
CA ALA A 681 26.95 16.35 -40.38
C ALA A 681 26.31 15.28 -39.48
N THR A 682 25.27 15.66 -38.74
CA THR A 682 24.53 14.71 -37.89
C THR A 682 23.94 13.58 -38.73
N ILE A 683 24.06 12.35 -38.24
CA ILE A 683 23.46 11.16 -38.88
C ILE A 683 21.93 11.25 -39.00
N GLN A 684 21.37 10.56 -40.00
CA GLN A 684 19.92 10.47 -40.19
C GLN A 684 19.25 9.70 -39.04
N ARG A 685 17.97 10.01 -38.77
CA ARG A 685 17.20 9.55 -37.58
C ARG A 685 17.05 8.03 -37.40
N ASP A 686 17.44 7.24 -38.39
CA ASP A 686 17.30 5.78 -38.42
C ASP A 686 18.65 5.06 -38.42
N VAL A 687 19.78 5.80 -38.36
CA VAL A 687 21.13 5.22 -38.42
C VAL A 687 21.49 4.47 -37.14
N LEU A 688 21.28 5.08 -35.96
CA LEU A 688 21.46 4.43 -34.66
C LEU A 688 20.11 4.31 -33.94
N TYR A 689 19.18 3.61 -34.58
CA TYR A 689 17.81 3.39 -34.09
C TYR A 689 17.52 1.90 -33.86
N GLY A 690 17.05 1.57 -32.66
CA GLY A 690 16.60 0.22 -32.29
C GLY A 690 15.24 0.27 -31.60
N ARG A 691 14.43 -0.79 -31.74
CA ARG A 691 13.04 -0.88 -31.27
C ARG A 691 12.67 -2.29 -30.85
N ASN A 692 11.49 -2.47 -30.26
CA ASN A 692 10.98 -3.73 -29.69
C ASN A 692 11.76 -4.20 -28.45
N TYR A 693 12.38 -3.27 -27.69
CA TYR A 693 13.09 -3.61 -26.46
C TYR A 693 12.11 -3.81 -25.29
N LEU A 694 11.60 -5.03 -25.17
CA LEU A 694 10.60 -5.43 -24.18
C LEU A 694 11.09 -5.24 -22.73
N ILE A 695 10.34 -4.48 -21.94
CA ILE A 695 10.60 -4.30 -20.50
C ILE A 695 10.18 -5.60 -19.78
N SER A 696 11.14 -6.28 -19.17
CA SER A 696 10.89 -7.56 -18.49
C SER A 696 9.86 -7.42 -17.35
N SER A 697 8.90 -8.35 -17.30
CA SER A 697 7.90 -8.47 -16.22
C SER A 697 8.49 -8.82 -14.85
N THR A 698 9.80 -9.06 -14.74
CA THR A 698 10.52 -9.17 -13.45
C THR A 698 11.01 -7.83 -12.89
N LEU A 699 10.92 -6.73 -13.64
CA LEU A 699 11.42 -5.42 -13.22
C LEU A 699 10.39 -4.71 -12.33
N LEU A 700 10.80 -4.37 -11.11
CA LEU A 700 9.97 -3.66 -10.14
C LEU A 700 9.66 -2.24 -10.62
N ASN A 701 8.50 -1.74 -10.19
CA ASN A 701 8.17 -0.31 -10.26
C ASN A 701 9.32 0.54 -9.69
N LYS A 702 9.87 1.44 -10.51
CA LYS A 702 11.04 2.26 -10.16
C LYS A 702 11.00 3.59 -10.92
N ALA A 703 10.91 4.69 -10.18
CA ALA A 703 10.92 6.04 -10.73
C ALA A 703 12.29 6.41 -11.31
N ASN A 704 12.26 7.24 -12.37
CA ASN A 704 13.41 8.02 -12.85
C ASN A 704 14.72 7.23 -12.93
N THR A 705 14.76 6.10 -13.62
CA THR A 705 15.99 5.33 -13.76
C THR A 705 16.94 5.99 -14.77
N VAL A 706 18.23 6.05 -14.44
CA VAL A 706 19.26 6.68 -15.27
C VAL A 706 19.49 5.92 -16.57
N SER A 707 19.67 6.69 -17.63
CA SER A 707 20.15 6.22 -18.93
C SER A 707 21.55 6.76 -19.18
N ASN A 708 22.49 5.90 -19.58
CA ASN A 708 23.82 6.30 -20.03
C ASN A 708 24.10 5.65 -21.38
N GLY A 709 24.93 6.28 -22.22
CA GLY A 709 25.40 5.63 -23.43
C GLY A 709 26.78 6.07 -23.86
N THR A 710 27.38 5.29 -24.74
CA THR A 710 28.61 5.62 -25.47
C THR A 710 28.39 5.53 -26.97
N ILE A 711 29.14 6.31 -27.74
CA ILE A 711 29.19 6.23 -29.20
C ILE A 711 30.64 6.02 -29.62
N ASP A 712 30.86 5.02 -30.47
CA ASP A 712 32.18 4.50 -30.82
C ASP A 712 32.53 4.83 -32.27
N TYR A 713 33.74 5.33 -32.47
CA TYR A 713 34.27 5.81 -33.74
C TYR A 713 35.59 5.12 -34.07
N GLU A 714 35.62 4.43 -35.20
CA GLU A 714 36.77 3.64 -35.66
C GLU A 714 37.62 4.46 -36.64
N LEU A 715 38.92 4.65 -36.32
CA LEU A 715 39.91 5.21 -37.25
C LEU A 715 39.95 4.38 -38.55
N ILE A 716 39.91 5.05 -39.70
CA ILE A 716 39.92 4.38 -41.02
C ILE A 716 41.33 4.28 -41.63
N PRO A 717 41.56 3.35 -42.59
CA PRO A 717 42.79 3.31 -43.37
C PRO A 717 43.05 4.62 -44.14
N GLY A 718 44.33 4.91 -44.45
CA GLY A 718 44.74 6.19 -45.02
C GLY A 718 44.96 7.30 -43.99
N ASN A 719 45.09 6.95 -42.71
CA ASN A 719 45.57 7.86 -41.68
C ASN A 719 47.11 7.93 -41.69
N ILE A 720 47.67 9.08 -41.29
CA ILE A 720 49.12 9.32 -41.17
C ILE A 720 49.40 9.83 -39.75
N ASN A 721 50.36 9.22 -39.07
CA ASN A 721 50.67 9.48 -37.65
C ASN A 721 49.43 9.42 -36.73
N GLY A 722 48.50 8.49 -37.01
CA GLY A 722 47.19 8.41 -36.35
C GLY A 722 47.17 7.73 -34.99
N GLY A 723 46.11 7.99 -34.21
CA GLY A 723 45.89 7.44 -32.87
C GLY A 723 45.09 6.13 -32.83
N SER A 724 44.38 5.90 -31.73
CA SER A 724 43.46 4.75 -31.55
C SER A 724 42.04 5.07 -32.03
N HIS A 725 41.19 4.04 -32.14
CA HIS A 725 39.73 4.21 -32.11
C HIS A 725 39.30 5.02 -30.87
N GLN A 726 38.14 5.68 -30.94
CA GLN A 726 37.65 6.64 -29.95
C GLN A 726 36.25 6.28 -29.46
N THR A 727 35.97 6.55 -28.19
CA THR A 727 34.67 6.33 -27.54
C THR A 727 34.28 7.59 -26.78
N PHE A 728 33.06 8.07 -27.01
CA PHE A 728 32.54 9.30 -26.40
C PHE A 728 31.24 9.05 -25.63
N PRO A 729 30.91 9.81 -24.58
CA PRO A 729 29.62 9.72 -23.91
C PRO A 729 28.50 10.25 -24.83
N VAL A 730 27.34 9.60 -24.78
CA VAL A 730 26.09 10.09 -25.37
C VAL A 730 25.37 10.91 -24.30
N ASN A 731 25.24 12.21 -24.53
CA ASN A 731 24.72 13.16 -23.55
C ASN A 731 23.18 13.25 -23.56
N ALA A 732 22.63 13.82 -22.50
CA ALA A 732 21.22 14.20 -22.38
C ALA A 732 20.18 13.07 -22.62
N ILE A 733 20.55 11.80 -22.43
CA ILE A 733 19.59 10.69 -22.52
C ILE A 733 18.59 10.79 -21.36
N ASN A 734 17.30 10.78 -21.69
CA ASN A 734 16.22 10.89 -20.71
C ASN A 734 16.16 9.68 -19.76
N THR A 735 15.60 9.89 -18.58
CA THR A 735 15.30 8.82 -17.61
C THR A 735 14.11 7.97 -18.06
N VAL A 736 13.97 6.79 -17.46
CA VAL A 736 12.80 5.90 -17.65
C VAL A 736 12.20 5.51 -16.30
N THR A 737 10.91 5.74 -16.11
CA THR A 737 10.12 5.30 -14.96
C THR A 737 9.39 4.01 -15.30
N VAL A 738 9.78 2.89 -14.69
CA VAL A 738 9.03 1.63 -14.80
C VAL A 738 7.86 1.68 -13.82
N HIS A 739 6.64 1.47 -14.29
CA HIS A 739 5.45 1.49 -13.46
C HIS A 739 4.31 0.64 -14.04
N THR A 740 4.12 -0.55 -13.48
CA THR A 740 3.11 -1.52 -13.89
C THR A 740 1.81 -1.29 -13.10
N PRO A 741 0.72 -0.88 -13.77
CA PRO A 741 -0.53 -0.51 -13.11
C PRO A 741 -1.47 -1.70 -12.90
N VAL A 742 -2.10 -1.72 -11.73
CA VAL A 742 -3.27 -2.55 -11.39
C VAL A 742 -4.31 -1.73 -10.66
N VAL A 743 -5.57 -2.13 -10.82
CA VAL A 743 -6.75 -1.53 -10.20
C VAL A 743 -7.59 -2.63 -9.53
N ASN A 744 -8.41 -2.23 -8.58
CA ASN A 744 -9.35 -3.09 -7.88
C ASN A 744 -10.53 -2.23 -7.40
N TYR A 745 -11.64 -2.33 -8.12
CA TYR A 745 -12.91 -1.67 -7.81
C TYR A 745 -13.98 -2.77 -7.70
N SER A 746 -13.79 -3.65 -6.72
CA SER A 746 -14.63 -4.82 -6.53
C SER A 746 -16.04 -4.43 -6.09
N SER A 747 -16.97 -5.37 -6.21
CA SER A 747 -18.30 -5.21 -5.62
C SER A 747 -18.93 -6.56 -5.30
N VAL A 748 -19.88 -6.59 -4.36
CA VAL A 748 -20.69 -7.80 -4.08
C VAL A 748 -22.19 -7.58 -4.33
N THR A 749 -22.92 -8.67 -4.58
CA THR A 749 -24.39 -8.64 -4.67
C THR A 749 -25.05 -8.45 -3.31
N ASP A 750 -26.11 -7.66 -3.27
CA ASP A 750 -26.94 -7.41 -2.08
C ASP A 750 -28.33 -8.06 -2.23
N ASP A 751 -28.61 -9.12 -1.46
CA ASP A 751 -29.85 -9.90 -1.57
C ASP A 751 -30.97 -9.38 -0.65
N GLN A 752 -31.26 -8.08 -0.75
CA GLN A 752 -32.30 -7.40 0.03
C GLN A 752 -33.68 -8.08 -0.05
N ALA A 753 -34.00 -8.70 -1.20
CA ALA A 753 -35.27 -9.37 -1.45
C ALA A 753 -35.55 -10.56 -0.51
N HIS A 754 -34.50 -11.10 0.12
CA HIS A 754 -34.57 -12.20 1.08
C HIS A 754 -34.20 -11.78 2.51
N ASN A 755 -33.95 -10.48 2.75
CA ASN A 755 -33.56 -9.94 4.04
C ASN A 755 -34.80 -9.72 4.96
N GLN A 756 -34.89 -10.55 6.00
CA GLN A 756 -36.01 -10.56 6.97
C GLN A 756 -35.76 -9.75 8.25
N LYS A 757 -34.66 -8.99 8.35
CA LYS A 757 -34.28 -8.27 9.58
C LYS A 757 -35.34 -7.25 10.00
N THR A 758 -35.64 -7.17 11.30
CA THR A 758 -36.42 -6.06 11.90
C THR A 758 -35.78 -4.69 11.64
N THR A 759 -34.44 -4.65 11.56
CA THR A 759 -33.67 -3.45 11.22
C THR A 759 -32.53 -3.90 10.30
N PRO A 760 -32.72 -3.83 8.97
CA PRO A 760 -31.65 -4.08 8.00
C PRO A 760 -30.53 -3.04 8.12
N ASN A 761 -29.30 -3.41 7.82
CA ASN A 761 -28.17 -2.49 7.76
C ASN A 761 -28.01 -1.91 6.33
N PRO A 762 -28.30 -0.62 6.07
CA PRO A 762 -28.24 -0.05 4.72
C PRO A 762 -26.82 0.22 4.23
N ASN A 763 -25.80 0.06 5.08
CA ASN A 763 -24.39 0.26 4.76
C ASN A 763 -23.66 -1.06 4.46
N ARG A 764 -24.40 -2.15 4.23
CA ARG A 764 -23.88 -3.50 4.01
C ARG A 764 -24.73 -4.27 3.02
N SER A 765 -24.09 -5.07 2.18
CA SER A 765 -24.80 -6.04 1.32
C SER A 765 -25.30 -7.21 2.15
N ALA A 766 -26.56 -7.60 1.97
CA ALA A 766 -27.20 -8.72 2.64
C ALA A 766 -26.75 -10.05 2.03
N PHE A 767 -26.03 -10.86 2.81
CA PHE A 767 -25.57 -12.20 2.45
C PHE A 767 -26.43 -13.23 3.20
N ILE A 768 -27.33 -13.92 2.49
CA ILE A 768 -28.33 -14.78 3.13
C ILE A 768 -27.85 -16.23 3.22
N LEU A 769 -27.98 -16.85 4.39
CA LEU A 769 -27.57 -18.25 4.63
C LEU A 769 -28.32 -19.24 3.72
N ASP A 770 -27.58 -20.22 3.19
CA ASP A 770 -28.04 -21.24 2.22
C ASP A 770 -28.43 -20.69 0.83
N ARG A 771 -27.84 -19.56 0.42
CA ARG A 771 -28.09 -18.93 -0.89
C ARG A 771 -26.78 -18.57 -1.63
N PRO A 772 -26.82 -18.46 -2.97
CA PRO A 772 -25.70 -17.97 -3.74
C PRO A 772 -25.54 -16.44 -3.60
N PHE A 773 -24.31 -15.96 -3.78
CA PHE A 773 -23.98 -14.54 -3.92
C PHE A 773 -22.85 -14.40 -4.95
N THR A 774 -22.77 -13.26 -5.62
CA THR A 774 -21.73 -13.00 -6.63
C THR A 774 -20.80 -11.89 -6.17
N VAL A 775 -19.50 -12.12 -6.35
CA VAL A 775 -18.47 -11.08 -6.23
C VAL A 775 -17.96 -10.70 -7.61
N ARG A 776 -17.67 -9.42 -7.79
CA ARG A 776 -17.11 -8.84 -9.01
C ARG A 776 -15.74 -8.27 -8.71
N ILE A 777 -14.73 -8.61 -9.51
CA ILE A 777 -13.36 -8.10 -9.41
C ILE A 777 -12.94 -7.57 -10.79
N PRO A 778 -13.19 -6.30 -11.12
CA PRO A 778 -12.85 -5.75 -12.42
C PRO A 778 -11.35 -5.47 -12.52
N THR A 779 -10.84 -5.65 -13.73
CA THR A 779 -9.48 -5.27 -14.15
C THR A 779 -9.43 -3.89 -14.79
N SER A 780 -10.58 -3.21 -14.89
CA SER A 780 -10.73 -1.87 -15.44
C SER A 780 -11.17 -0.88 -14.36
N GLY A 781 -10.74 0.37 -14.53
CA GLY A 781 -11.02 1.46 -13.59
C GLY A 781 -10.01 2.61 -13.73
N GLN A 782 -10.11 3.59 -12.84
CA GLN A 782 -9.24 4.77 -12.83
C GLN A 782 -7.85 4.44 -12.26
N HIS A 783 -6.80 5.01 -12.85
CA HIS A 783 -5.43 5.03 -12.30
C HIS A 783 -4.87 6.47 -12.37
N ARG A 784 -3.55 6.66 -12.32
CA ARG A 784 -2.90 7.96 -12.57
C ARG A 784 -3.37 8.54 -13.92
N ASN A 785 -3.65 9.85 -13.95
CA ASN A 785 -4.06 10.54 -15.18
C ASN A 785 -2.83 11.00 -16.00
N ILE A 786 -2.06 10.04 -16.51
CA ILE A 786 -0.86 10.23 -17.33
C ILE A 786 -0.99 9.49 -18.68
N GLN A 787 -0.13 9.81 -19.65
CA GLN A 787 -0.18 9.24 -20.99
C GLN A 787 -0.10 7.69 -20.96
N GLY A 788 -1.13 7.04 -21.49
CA GLY A 788 -1.26 5.58 -21.48
C GLY A 788 -1.92 4.97 -20.24
N TYR A 789 -2.38 5.77 -19.26
CA TYR A 789 -3.08 5.28 -18.06
C TYR A 789 -4.53 5.81 -18.04
N GLY A 790 -4.99 6.48 -16.99
CA GLY A 790 -6.36 6.99 -16.87
C GLY A 790 -7.40 5.91 -16.51
N ASN A 791 -8.65 6.10 -16.94
CA ASN A 791 -9.73 5.11 -16.77
C ASN A 791 -9.77 4.15 -17.96
N ARG A 792 -9.31 2.90 -17.77
CA ARG A 792 -9.18 1.89 -18.83
C ARG A 792 -9.05 0.48 -18.24
N ASP A 793 -8.96 -0.51 -19.12
CA ASP A 793 -8.59 -1.88 -18.77
C ASP A 793 -7.07 -2.03 -18.55
N TYR A 794 -6.71 -2.77 -17.49
CA TYR A 794 -5.37 -3.12 -17.06
C TYR A 794 -5.12 -4.63 -17.02
N THR A 795 -6.06 -5.48 -17.49
CA THR A 795 -5.99 -6.96 -17.55
C THR A 795 -4.62 -7.49 -17.99
N LYS A 796 -3.99 -6.84 -18.98
CA LYS A 796 -2.65 -7.21 -19.50
C LYS A 796 -1.58 -7.35 -18.41
N TYR A 797 -1.63 -6.55 -17.36
CA TYR A 797 -0.56 -6.43 -16.36
C TYR A 797 -0.88 -7.13 -15.03
N VAL A 798 -1.95 -7.92 -14.97
CA VAL A 798 -2.44 -8.56 -13.73
C VAL A 798 -1.96 -10.02 -13.65
N ARG A 799 -1.13 -10.31 -12.65
CA ARG A 799 -0.68 -11.67 -12.31
C ARG A 799 -1.84 -12.56 -11.86
N SER A 800 -2.65 -12.02 -10.95
CA SER A 800 -3.76 -12.73 -10.35
C SER A 800 -4.72 -11.76 -9.66
N LYS A 801 -5.97 -12.21 -9.53
CA LYS A 801 -7.01 -11.55 -8.74
C LYS A 801 -7.44 -12.50 -7.63
N GLN A 802 -7.65 -12.01 -6.43
CA GLN A 802 -8.01 -12.85 -5.30
C GLN A 802 -9.08 -12.20 -4.41
N VAL A 803 -9.94 -13.03 -3.84
CA VAL A 803 -10.94 -12.68 -2.83
C VAL A 803 -10.68 -13.48 -1.55
N TYR A 804 -10.99 -12.90 -0.39
CA TYR A 804 -10.83 -13.50 0.92
C TYR A 804 -12.11 -13.30 1.73
N PHE A 805 -12.64 -14.40 2.25
CA PHE A 805 -13.83 -14.41 3.09
C PHE A 805 -13.46 -14.77 4.54
N PRO A 806 -13.85 -13.98 5.55
CA PRO A 806 -13.71 -14.34 6.98
C PRO A 806 -14.75 -15.37 7.44
N PHE A 807 -15.42 -16.03 6.49
CA PHE A 807 -16.42 -17.08 6.68
C PHE A 807 -16.29 -18.13 5.57
N ASP A 808 -16.79 -19.32 5.84
CA ASP A 808 -16.76 -20.46 4.90
C ASP A 808 -17.61 -20.19 3.66
N VAL A 809 -17.13 -20.60 2.48
CA VAL A 809 -17.88 -20.51 1.22
C VAL A 809 -17.69 -21.76 0.34
N TYR A 810 -18.61 -22.01 -0.58
CA TYR A 810 -18.42 -22.99 -1.67
C TYR A 810 -18.38 -22.30 -3.03
N SER A 811 -17.85 -23.00 -4.04
CA SER A 811 -18.22 -22.76 -5.44
C SER A 811 -19.74 -22.82 -5.62
N SER A 812 -20.29 -22.11 -6.62
CA SER A 812 -21.74 -22.14 -6.93
C SER A 812 -22.31 -23.55 -7.15
N ASP A 813 -21.53 -24.46 -7.74
CA ASP A 813 -21.90 -25.86 -7.93
C ASP A 813 -21.77 -26.74 -6.67
N LYS A 814 -21.39 -26.15 -5.54
CA LYS A 814 -21.16 -26.77 -4.22
C LYS A 814 -20.13 -27.91 -4.18
N ARG A 815 -19.28 -28.06 -5.21
CA ARG A 815 -18.25 -29.12 -5.25
C ARG A 815 -16.96 -28.74 -4.53
N THR A 816 -16.55 -27.48 -4.61
CA THR A 816 -15.30 -27.00 -3.99
C THR A 816 -15.65 -26.22 -2.73
N PHE A 817 -15.21 -26.71 -1.58
CA PHE A 817 -15.26 -25.99 -0.32
C PHE A 817 -14.02 -25.10 -0.17
N TYR A 818 -14.24 -23.85 0.23
CA TYR A 818 -13.19 -22.92 0.64
C TYR A 818 -13.42 -22.60 2.12
N PRO A 819 -12.55 -23.06 3.03
CA PRO A 819 -12.64 -22.66 4.43
C PRO A 819 -12.43 -21.16 4.54
N LYS A 820 -13.01 -20.57 5.60
CA LYS A 820 -12.75 -19.18 5.97
C LYS A 820 -11.26 -18.85 6.06
N ASP A 821 -10.99 -17.55 6.06
CA ASP A 821 -9.65 -16.97 6.24
C ASP A 821 -8.65 -17.38 5.13
N THR A 822 -9.16 -17.73 3.94
CA THR A 822 -8.40 -18.24 2.79
C THR A 822 -8.50 -17.30 1.57
N TRP A 823 -7.37 -17.04 0.90
CA TRP A 823 -7.34 -16.31 -0.39
C TRP A 823 -7.69 -17.23 -1.57
N ILE A 824 -8.84 -17.00 -2.18
CA ILE A 824 -9.34 -17.72 -3.37
C ILE A 824 -8.87 -16.96 -4.62
N THR A 825 -8.24 -17.66 -5.57
CA THR A 825 -7.75 -17.04 -6.81
C THR A 825 -8.80 -17.12 -7.93
N ILE A 826 -9.14 -15.98 -8.49
CA ILE A 826 -10.08 -15.83 -9.61
C ILE A 826 -9.28 -15.68 -10.92
N PRO A 827 -9.64 -16.38 -12.01
CA PRO A 827 -9.01 -16.20 -13.32
C PRO A 827 -9.06 -14.73 -13.76
N THR A 828 -7.95 -14.19 -14.26
CA THR A 828 -7.82 -12.74 -14.53
C THR A 828 -8.92 -12.19 -15.45
N ALA A 829 -9.29 -12.95 -16.49
CA ALA A 829 -10.35 -12.58 -17.44
C ALA A 829 -11.79 -12.76 -16.92
N GLN A 830 -11.99 -13.52 -15.82
CA GLN A 830 -13.31 -13.71 -15.21
C GLN A 830 -13.61 -12.52 -14.30
N LEU A 831 -14.55 -11.65 -14.68
CA LEU A 831 -14.90 -10.46 -13.88
C LEU A 831 -15.82 -10.79 -12.71
N ASP A 832 -16.76 -11.71 -12.90
CA ASP A 832 -17.80 -12.06 -11.93
C ASP A 832 -17.67 -13.53 -11.50
N THR A 833 -17.83 -13.81 -10.20
CA THR A 833 -17.76 -15.17 -9.63
C THR A 833 -18.87 -15.40 -8.62
N GLU A 834 -19.72 -16.39 -8.88
CA GLU A 834 -20.76 -16.83 -7.95
C GLU A 834 -20.21 -17.84 -6.95
N PHE A 835 -20.46 -17.59 -5.66
CA PHE A 835 -20.15 -18.44 -4.53
C PHE A 835 -21.45 -18.83 -3.81
N PHE A 836 -21.40 -19.84 -2.95
CA PHE A 836 -22.55 -20.30 -2.16
C PHE A 836 -22.24 -20.25 -0.65
N LEU A 837 -23.16 -19.66 0.13
CA LEU A 837 -22.98 -19.44 1.57
C LEU A 837 -23.56 -20.62 2.40
N PRO A 838 -22.74 -21.37 3.17
CA PRO A 838 -23.22 -22.48 3.99
C PRO A 838 -24.10 -22.02 5.16
N VAL A 839 -25.07 -22.84 5.57
CA VAL A 839 -25.94 -22.56 6.74
C VAL A 839 -25.18 -22.38 8.06
N TRP A 840 -24.01 -22.99 8.21
CA TRP A 840 -23.25 -23.03 9.47
C TRP A 840 -22.34 -21.83 9.70
N VAL A 841 -22.29 -20.89 8.77
CA VAL A 841 -21.67 -19.58 9.03
C VAL A 841 -22.47 -18.86 10.12
N ASP A 842 -21.78 -18.13 10.99
CA ASP A 842 -22.41 -17.32 12.02
C ASP A 842 -23.03 -16.04 11.43
N GLU A 843 -24.19 -15.64 11.95
CA GLU A 843 -24.82 -14.37 11.54
C GLU A 843 -24.06 -13.18 12.13
N GLY A 844 -23.66 -12.22 11.30
CA GLY A 844 -22.91 -11.06 11.76
C GLY A 844 -22.43 -10.10 10.69
N ASP A 845 -21.77 -9.04 11.15
CA ASP A 845 -21.11 -7.99 10.38
C ASP A 845 -19.71 -8.45 9.93
N TYR A 846 -19.45 -8.51 8.62
CA TYR A 846 -18.16 -8.98 8.05
C TYR A 846 -17.56 -8.00 7.04
N GLN A 847 -16.31 -8.24 6.64
CA GLN A 847 -15.62 -7.54 5.56
C GLN A 847 -15.06 -8.58 4.59
N VAL A 848 -15.36 -8.44 3.30
CA VAL A 848 -14.81 -9.30 2.22
C VAL A 848 -13.66 -8.53 1.59
N TYR A 849 -12.46 -9.12 1.57
CA TYR A 849 -11.25 -8.43 1.12
C TYR A 849 -10.85 -8.91 -0.27
N PHE A 850 -10.44 -7.97 -1.12
CA PHE A 850 -10.05 -8.22 -2.50
C PHE A 850 -8.63 -7.73 -2.77
N ARG A 851 -7.92 -8.40 -3.68
CA ARG A 851 -6.64 -7.88 -4.21
C ARG A 851 -6.40 -8.25 -5.68
N THR A 852 -5.94 -7.26 -6.44
CA THR A 852 -5.41 -7.40 -7.81
C THR A 852 -3.90 -7.21 -7.75
N ILE A 853 -3.14 -8.23 -8.16
CA ILE A 853 -1.67 -8.28 -8.04
C ILE A 853 -1.03 -8.05 -9.41
N ALA A 854 -0.07 -7.12 -9.51
CA ALA A 854 0.67 -6.85 -10.75
C ALA A 854 1.58 -8.02 -11.17
N GLU A 855 1.82 -8.18 -12.48
CA GLU A 855 2.76 -9.17 -13.02
C GLU A 855 4.15 -9.07 -12.38
N ASN A 856 4.65 -7.84 -12.22
CA ASN A 856 5.96 -7.52 -11.63
C ASN A 856 5.96 -7.35 -10.11
N ALA A 857 4.89 -7.75 -9.41
CA ALA A 857 4.87 -7.69 -7.96
C ALA A 857 5.98 -8.58 -7.37
N PRO A 858 6.82 -8.09 -6.44
CA PRO A 858 7.79 -8.93 -5.75
C PRO A 858 7.10 -10.03 -4.90
N PRO A 859 7.85 -10.97 -4.29
CA PRO A 859 7.32 -11.83 -3.23
C PRO A 859 6.82 -11.00 -2.05
N ASP A 860 7.64 -10.05 -1.59
CA ASP A 860 7.35 -9.11 -0.51
C ASP A 860 6.80 -7.80 -1.07
N TYR A 861 5.48 -7.74 -1.29
CA TYR A 861 4.79 -6.58 -1.87
C TYR A 861 4.05 -5.75 -0.82
N THR A 862 3.81 -4.47 -1.16
CA THR A 862 2.91 -3.59 -0.41
C THR A 862 1.67 -3.23 -1.24
N THR A 863 0.59 -2.90 -0.55
CA THR A 863 -0.76 -2.71 -1.10
C THR A 863 -1.20 -1.25 -1.07
N GLN A 864 -2.07 -0.85 -2.00
CA GLN A 864 -2.78 0.43 -1.98
C GLN A 864 -4.28 0.21 -2.25
N PRO A 865 -5.20 0.91 -1.57
CA PRO A 865 -6.61 0.95 -1.95
C PRO A 865 -6.82 1.40 -3.41
N ASP A 866 -7.85 0.86 -4.06
CA ASP A 866 -8.36 1.20 -5.41
C ASP A 866 -7.40 0.92 -6.59
N ALA A 867 -6.17 1.45 -6.53
CA ALA A 867 -5.19 1.42 -7.59
C ALA A 867 -3.78 1.66 -7.03
N ASN A 868 -2.76 0.99 -7.55
CA ASN A 868 -1.36 1.19 -7.13
C ASN A 868 -0.74 2.49 -7.70
N THR A 869 -1.38 3.64 -7.46
CA THR A 869 -0.95 4.94 -8.00
C THR A 869 0.39 5.43 -7.46
N ASN A 870 0.85 4.95 -6.30
CA ASN A 870 2.23 5.14 -5.83
C ASN A 870 3.10 3.93 -6.21
N LEU A 871 4.26 4.20 -6.82
CA LEU A 871 5.17 3.20 -7.38
C LEU A 871 5.74 2.22 -6.35
N SER A 872 5.73 2.54 -5.05
CA SER A 872 6.12 1.58 -4.01
C SER A 872 5.19 0.36 -3.89
N HIS A 873 3.99 0.43 -4.48
CA HIS A 873 2.97 -0.61 -4.39
C HIS A 873 2.80 -1.37 -5.72
N HIS A 874 2.51 -2.66 -5.61
CA HIS A 874 2.32 -3.57 -6.75
C HIS A 874 0.99 -4.32 -6.69
N VAL A 875 0.13 -3.95 -5.73
CA VAL A 875 -1.16 -4.60 -5.47
C VAL A 875 -2.22 -3.55 -5.16
N ALA A 876 -3.34 -3.61 -5.87
CA ALA A 876 -4.53 -2.82 -5.59
C ALA A 876 -5.49 -3.64 -4.70
N THR A 877 -5.95 -3.06 -3.59
CA THR A 877 -6.83 -3.72 -2.60
C THR A 877 -8.18 -3.03 -2.48
N ASP A 878 -9.21 -3.79 -2.11
CA ASP A 878 -10.56 -3.29 -1.91
C ASP A 878 -11.28 -4.11 -0.81
N ILE A 879 -12.31 -3.56 -0.17
CA ILE A 879 -12.96 -4.14 1.02
C ILE A 879 -14.48 -3.87 1.01
N GLU A 880 -15.26 -4.92 0.73
CA GLU A 880 -16.73 -4.83 0.70
C GLU A 880 -17.36 -5.20 2.06
N PRO A 881 -18.19 -4.33 2.66
CA PRO A 881 -18.85 -4.60 3.94
C PRO A 881 -20.15 -5.39 3.74
N VAL A 882 -20.28 -6.55 4.39
CA VAL A 882 -21.45 -7.45 4.25
C VAL A 882 -22.07 -7.79 5.61
N GLU A 883 -23.37 -8.11 5.63
CA GLU A 883 -24.06 -8.68 6.80
C GLU A 883 -24.54 -10.10 6.45
N VAL A 884 -24.10 -11.11 7.20
CA VAL A 884 -24.59 -12.49 7.06
C VAL A 884 -25.85 -12.68 7.89
N ILE A 885 -26.94 -13.08 7.23
CA ILE A 885 -28.31 -13.04 7.77
C ILE A 885 -29.02 -14.39 7.60
N GLY A 886 -29.65 -14.85 8.67
CA GLY A 886 -30.48 -16.05 8.74
C GLY A 886 -31.90 -15.85 8.20
N ARG A 887 -32.73 -16.89 8.33
CA ARG A 887 -34.12 -16.89 7.83
C ARG A 887 -35.07 -17.57 8.82
N VAL A 888 -36.33 -17.12 8.83
CA VAL A 888 -37.51 -17.79 9.38
C VAL A 888 -38.48 -18.08 8.24
N TYR A 889 -38.97 -19.32 8.16
CA TYR A 889 -39.64 -19.84 6.96
C TYR A 889 -40.41 -21.15 7.25
N ASP A 890 -41.08 -21.71 6.24
CA ASP A 890 -41.74 -23.01 6.30
C ASP A 890 -42.82 -23.13 7.39
N PHE A 891 -43.63 -22.09 7.64
CA PHE A 891 -44.79 -22.21 8.52
C PHE A 891 -45.87 -23.14 7.93
N HIS A 892 -46.26 -24.16 8.69
CA HIS A 892 -47.36 -25.05 8.29
C HIS A 892 -48.09 -25.72 9.46
N ILE A 893 -49.38 -26.05 9.24
CA ILE A 893 -50.21 -26.80 10.18
C ILE A 893 -50.08 -28.30 9.91
N THR A 894 -49.58 -29.04 10.90
CA THR A 894 -49.27 -30.48 10.86
C THR A 894 -50.35 -31.39 11.44
N ASP A 895 -51.28 -30.88 12.24
CA ASP A 895 -52.37 -31.67 12.84
C ASP A 895 -53.53 -30.78 13.30
N ILE A 896 -54.75 -31.34 13.35
CA ILE A 896 -55.93 -30.70 13.93
C ILE A 896 -56.70 -31.74 14.75
N ALA A 897 -56.99 -31.43 16.02
CA ALA A 897 -57.63 -32.36 16.95
C ALA A 897 -59.17 -32.47 16.80
N ASP A 898 -59.76 -31.70 15.88
CA ASP A 898 -61.17 -31.78 15.50
C ASP A 898 -61.40 -33.05 14.66
N TYR A 899 -62.30 -33.92 15.08
CA TYR A 899 -62.54 -35.22 14.45
C TYR A 899 -62.93 -35.13 12.97
N ASN A 900 -63.45 -33.99 12.49
CA ASN A 900 -63.72 -33.79 11.07
C ASN A 900 -62.43 -33.82 10.22
N TRP A 901 -61.28 -33.46 10.80
CA TRP A 901 -60.00 -33.31 10.11
C TRP A 901 -59.03 -34.48 10.39
N GLU A 902 -59.37 -35.40 11.30
CA GLU A 902 -58.49 -36.50 11.72
C GLU A 902 -57.99 -37.34 10.53
N THR A 903 -58.85 -37.68 9.58
CA THR A 903 -58.51 -38.49 8.40
C THR A 903 -57.74 -37.74 7.32
N VAL A 904 -57.52 -36.43 7.47
CA VAL A 904 -56.57 -35.68 6.64
C VAL A 904 -55.15 -35.93 7.13
N PHE A 905 -54.92 -35.85 8.44
CA PHE A 905 -53.59 -35.94 9.06
C PHE A 905 -53.22 -37.37 9.49
N ARG A 906 -54.18 -38.31 9.59
CA ARG A 906 -53.97 -39.71 9.99
C ARG A 906 -54.36 -40.68 8.89
N LYS A 907 -53.62 -41.80 8.81
CA LYS A 907 -53.94 -42.89 7.87
C LYS A 907 -55.29 -43.56 8.14
N GLN A 908 -55.77 -43.55 9.40
CA GLN A 908 -57.01 -44.17 9.88
C GLN A 908 -57.54 -43.44 11.13
N LYS A 909 -58.87 -43.42 11.35
CA LYS A 909 -59.51 -42.86 12.57
C LYS A 909 -58.94 -43.53 13.84
N GLY A 910 -58.61 -42.75 14.88
CA GLY A 910 -58.01 -43.19 16.15
C GLY A 910 -56.50 -43.49 16.11
N ASN A 911 -55.91 -43.63 14.92
CA ASN A 911 -54.51 -44.04 14.75
C ASN A 911 -53.55 -42.85 14.94
N ALA A 912 -52.33 -43.10 15.45
CA ALA A 912 -51.30 -42.06 15.58
C ALA A 912 -50.54 -41.80 14.27
N SER A 913 -50.50 -42.77 13.36
CA SER A 913 -49.67 -42.75 12.15
C SER A 913 -50.05 -41.59 11.22
N PRO A 914 -49.11 -40.67 10.91
CA PRO A 914 -49.40 -39.52 10.06
C PRO A 914 -49.63 -39.97 8.61
N SER A 915 -50.49 -39.23 7.90
CA SER A 915 -50.71 -39.36 6.45
C SER A 915 -49.56 -38.79 5.62
N GLY A 916 -48.86 -37.79 6.17
CA GLY A 916 -47.91 -36.93 5.45
C GLY A 916 -48.54 -35.63 4.91
N ALA A 917 -49.85 -35.41 5.08
CA ALA A 917 -50.51 -34.15 4.71
C ALA A 917 -50.16 -33.04 5.72
N SER A 918 -49.99 -31.82 5.21
CA SER A 918 -49.74 -30.60 5.98
C SER A 918 -50.23 -29.38 5.19
N TYR A 919 -50.72 -28.34 5.87
CA TYR A 919 -51.20 -27.11 5.24
C TYR A 919 -50.16 -26.01 5.38
N TRP A 920 -49.47 -25.74 4.26
CA TRP A 920 -48.37 -24.78 4.14
C TRP A 920 -48.86 -23.37 3.86
N THR A 921 -48.04 -22.35 4.15
CA THR A 921 -48.23 -20.95 3.72
C THR A 921 -48.82 -20.82 2.31
N GLY A 922 -48.19 -21.46 1.32
CA GLY A 922 -48.66 -21.47 -0.05
C GLY A 922 -48.11 -22.66 -0.84
N LEU A 923 -47.96 -22.47 -2.15
CA LEU A 923 -47.44 -23.50 -3.07
C LEU A 923 -45.92 -23.36 -3.33
N ARG A 924 -45.26 -22.38 -2.69
CA ARG A 924 -43.84 -22.08 -2.91
C ARG A 924 -42.98 -22.35 -1.67
N GLY A 925 -41.71 -22.64 -1.94
CA GLY A 925 -40.66 -22.87 -0.96
C GLY A 925 -40.11 -21.58 -0.37
N ILE A 926 -38.93 -21.66 0.25
CA ILE A 926 -38.34 -20.57 1.04
C ILE A 926 -38.04 -19.33 0.18
N ASP A 927 -37.65 -19.53 -1.08
CA ASP A 927 -37.16 -18.49 -2.00
C ASP A 927 -38.05 -18.36 -3.26
N GLY A 928 -39.30 -18.82 -3.16
CA GLY A 928 -40.31 -18.70 -4.22
C GLY A 928 -40.35 -19.84 -5.25
N GLU A 929 -39.48 -20.83 -5.11
CA GLU A 929 -39.46 -22.07 -5.90
C GLU A 929 -40.70 -22.94 -5.65
N ALA A 930 -41.01 -23.94 -6.50
CA ALA A 930 -42.20 -24.79 -6.31
C ALA A 930 -42.00 -25.80 -5.16
N ARG A 931 -42.84 -25.75 -4.12
CA ARG A 931 -42.74 -26.62 -2.93
C ARG A 931 -43.22 -28.06 -3.15
N GLY A 932 -44.03 -28.30 -4.17
CA GLY A 932 -44.56 -29.62 -4.52
C GLY A 932 -45.83 -30.06 -3.77
N ASN A 933 -46.34 -29.27 -2.83
CA ASN A 933 -47.71 -29.43 -2.35
C ASN A 933 -48.73 -28.94 -3.40
N ALA A 934 -49.97 -29.43 -3.29
CA ALA A 934 -51.06 -29.09 -4.19
C ALA A 934 -52.29 -28.59 -3.41
N LEU A 935 -53.24 -27.95 -4.09
CA LEU A 935 -54.54 -27.64 -3.47
C LEU A 935 -55.27 -28.94 -3.10
N PRO A 936 -55.96 -29.00 -1.95
CA PRO A 936 -56.29 -27.89 -1.06
C PRO A 936 -55.27 -27.59 0.05
N TYR A 937 -54.09 -28.25 0.07
CA TYR A 937 -53.10 -28.25 1.16
C TYR A 937 -52.27 -26.95 1.27
N THR A 938 -52.97 -25.84 1.39
CA THR A 938 -52.46 -24.48 1.61
C THR A 938 -53.28 -23.79 2.70
N LEU A 939 -52.68 -22.87 3.45
CA LEU A 939 -53.36 -22.07 4.45
C LEU A 939 -54.36 -21.08 3.81
N PRO A 940 -55.35 -20.57 4.56
CA PRO A 940 -55.76 -21.02 5.89
C PRO A 940 -56.52 -22.35 5.83
N ILE A 941 -56.63 -23.02 6.99
CA ILE A 941 -57.65 -24.06 7.22
C ILE A 941 -59.02 -23.38 7.20
N ALA A 942 -59.89 -23.75 6.25
CA ALA A 942 -61.16 -23.08 6.03
C ALA A 942 -62.17 -23.97 5.27
N PRO A 943 -63.47 -23.60 5.19
CA PRO A 943 -64.44 -24.27 4.33
C PRO A 943 -63.91 -24.44 2.90
N GLY A 944 -64.02 -25.66 2.37
CA GLY A 944 -63.48 -26.05 1.06
C GLY A 944 -62.02 -26.51 1.05
N LYS A 945 -61.28 -26.34 2.15
CA LYS A 945 -59.88 -26.79 2.25
C LYS A 945 -59.74 -28.24 2.70
N HIS A 946 -60.83 -28.90 3.10
CA HIS A 946 -60.83 -30.32 3.42
C HIS A 946 -60.86 -31.17 2.12
N PRO A 947 -59.97 -32.16 1.93
CA PRO A 947 -59.84 -32.89 0.67
C PRO A 947 -61.01 -33.85 0.38
N ALA A 948 -61.66 -34.42 1.42
CA ALA A 948 -62.79 -35.32 1.21
C ALA A 948 -64.11 -34.56 0.92
N GLN A 949 -64.77 -34.94 -0.18
CA GLN A 949 -65.97 -34.31 -0.77
C GLN A 949 -67.16 -34.10 0.20
N GLY A 950 -67.26 -34.89 1.27
CA GLY A 950 -68.32 -34.79 2.27
C GLY A 950 -68.17 -33.64 3.29
N TYR A 951 -66.99 -33.00 3.36
CA TYR A 951 -66.65 -32.02 4.40
C TYR A 951 -66.43 -30.60 3.82
N LYS A 952 -67.06 -30.28 2.68
CA LYS A 952 -66.93 -28.99 1.95
C LYS A 952 -67.15 -27.75 2.81
N ASN A 953 -67.98 -27.86 3.82
CA ASN A 953 -68.41 -26.78 4.72
C ASN A 953 -67.78 -26.90 6.13
N ALA A 954 -66.81 -27.78 6.34
CA ALA A 954 -66.07 -27.90 7.59
C ALA A 954 -65.11 -26.72 7.80
N ALA A 955 -65.19 -26.10 8.96
CA ALA A 955 -64.12 -25.33 9.60
C ALA A 955 -63.71 -26.07 10.90
N VAL A 956 -62.89 -25.47 11.76
CA VAL A 956 -62.54 -26.06 13.07
C VAL A 956 -63.58 -25.64 14.12
N LYS A 957 -64.03 -26.51 15.02
CA LYS A 957 -64.92 -26.11 16.15
C LYS A 957 -64.10 -25.51 17.30
N THR A 958 -64.64 -24.51 18.01
CA THR A 958 -63.93 -23.87 19.13
C THR A 958 -63.64 -24.88 20.24
N GLY A 959 -62.46 -24.79 20.87
CA GLY A 959 -61.97 -25.77 21.84
C GLY A 959 -61.10 -26.89 21.28
N TYR A 960 -61.08 -27.12 19.97
CA TYR A 960 -60.06 -28.00 19.36
C TYR A 960 -58.76 -27.23 19.08
N HIS A 961 -57.63 -27.90 19.31
CA HIS A 961 -56.31 -27.38 19.01
C HIS A 961 -55.84 -27.82 17.61
N PHE A 962 -54.97 -27.02 17.03
CA PHE A 962 -54.14 -27.40 15.89
C PHE A 962 -52.67 -27.33 16.28
N LYS A 963 -51.85 -28.17 15.64
CA LYS A 963 -50.41 -28.22 15.81
C LYS A 963 -49.76 -27.65 14.56
N PHE A 964 -48.68 -26.92 14.76
CA PHE A 964 -47.93 -26.30 13.70
C PHE A 964 -46.44 -26.41 14.00
N ASP A 965 -45.64 -26.20 12.97
CA ASP A 965 -44.22 -25.94 13.10
C ASP A 965 -43.74 -24.99 12.00
N LEU A 966 -42.55 -24.45 12.22
CA LEU A 966 -41.81 -23.62 11.27
C LEU A 966 -40.30 -23.83 11.47
N LYS A 967 -39.49 -23.32 10.55
CA LYS A 967 -38.04 -23.49 10.57
C LYS A 967 -37.30 -22.15 10.69
N THR A 968 -36.10 -22.21 11.24
CA THR A 968 -35.11 -21.14 11.17
C THR A 968 -33.76 -21.65 10.65
N LYS A 969 -32.97 -20.74 10.08
CA LYS A 969 -31.56 -20.91 9.69
C LYS A 969 -30.75 -19.80 10.34
N GLY A 970 -29.54 -20.09 10.80
CA GLY A 970 -28.63 -19.13 11.44
C GLY A 970 -28.58 -19.28 12.96
N ASN A 971 -28.30 -18.20 13.67
CA ASN A 971 -27.92 -18.21 15.09
C ASN A 971 -29.16 -18.12 15.98
N MET A 972 -30.00 -19.16 15.88
CA MET A 972 -31.26 -19.35 16.61
C MET A 972 -31.21 -20.62 17.50
N PHE A 973 -30.01 -21.09 17.83
CA PHE A 973 -29.74 -22.30 18.59
C PHE A 973 -29.39 -22.05 20.08
N GLY A 974 -29.33 -20.79 20.53
CA GLY A 974 -29.10 -20.42 21.92
C GLY A 974 -30.21 -20.88 22.87
N ALA A 975 -29.94 -20.86 24.18
CA ALA A 975 -30.87 -21.36 25.20
C ALA A 975 -32.09 -20.44 25.42
N GLN A 976 -31.91 -19.13 25.25
CA GLN A 976 -32.94 -18.10 25.41
C GLN A 976 -33.59 -17.67 24.07
N ASP A 977 -33.17 -18.28 22.96
CA ASP A 977 -33.76 -18.01 21.66
C ASP A 977 -35.16 -18.59 21.57
N GLY A 978 -36.01 -17.97 20.75
CA GLY A 978 -37.41 -18.39 20.61
C GLY A 978 -38.11 -17.80 19.40
N ILE A 979 -39.35 -18.25 19.18
CA ILE A 979 -40.27 -17.65 18.22
C ILE A 979 -41.39 -16.96 18.98
N SER A 980 -41.51 -15.64 18.83
CA SER A 980 -42.69 -14.89 19.27
C SER A 980 -43.81 -15.09 18.25
N VAL A 981 -45.01 -15.44 18.72
CA VAL A 981 -46.21 -15.52 17.91
C VAL A 981 -47.30 -14.71 18.58
N THR A 982 -47.85 -13.72 17.87
CA THR A 982 -48.89 -12.83 18.39
C THR A 982 -50.19 -13.06 17.61
N PRO A 983 -51.17 -13.78 18.18
CA PRO A 983 -52.48 -13.97 17.58
C PRO A 983 -53.30 -12.68 17.51
N SER A 984 -54.01 -12.49 16.41
CA SER A 984 -55.09 -11.51 16.27
C SER A 984 -56.34 -12.17 15.68
N PHE A 985 -57.52 -11.57 15.96
CA PHE A 985 -58.81 -12.21 15.71
C PHE A 985 -59.71 -11.33 14.83
N TYR A 986 -60.28 -11.95 13.81
CA TYR A 986 -61.29 -11.35 12.94
C TYR A 986 -62.56 -12.20 12.95
N PHE A 987 -63.72 -11.60 12.70
CA PHE A 987 -64.95 -12.31 12.38
C PHE A 987 -65.36 -12.03 10.94
N VAL A 988 -65.84 -13.05 10.23
CA VAL A 988 -66.35 -12.96 8.86
C VAL A 988 -67.66 -13.74 8.73
N ASN A 989 -68.60 -13.22 7.95
CA ASN A 989 -69.90 -13.87 7.72
C ASN A 989 -69.76 -15.17 6.90
N LYS A 990 -70.76 -16.06 6.96
CA LYS A 990 -70.74 -17.33 6.21
C LYS A 990 -70.76 -17.20 4.68
N ASP A 991 -70.97 -16.00 4.14
CA ASP A 991 -70.90 -15.69 2.71
C ASP A 991 -69.58 -15.02 2.27
N GLY A 992 -68.63 -14.84 3.21
CA GLY A 992 -67.36 -14.15 2.98
C GLY A 992 -67.37 -12.64 3.24
N SER A 993 -68.55 -12.05 3.51
CA SER A 993 -68.70 -10.61 3.76
C SER A 993 -68.38 -10.20 5.19
N GLY A 994 -68.31 -8.88 5.43
CA GLY A 994 -68.34 -8.32 6.79
C GLY A 994 -67.12 -8.61 7.66
N ARG A 995 -65.96 -8.90 7.06
CA ARG A 995 -64.70 -9.11 7.79
C ARG A 995 -64.38 -7.90 8.68
N GLN A 996 -64.27 -8.11 9.98
CA GLN A 996 -63.96 -7.07 10.97
C GLN A 996 -63.09 -7.62 12.11
N PRO A 997 -62.22 -6.81 12.73
CA PRO A 997 -61.49 -7.22 13.93
C PRO A 997 -62.44 -7.40 15.12
N VAL A 998 -62.18 -8.40 15.96
CA VAL A 998 -63.03 -8.76 17.09
C VAL A 998 -62.27 -8.92 18.40
N ASP A 999 -62.94 -8.65 19.50
CA ASP A 999 -62.53 -9.09 20.83
C ASP A 999 -63.21 -10.43 21.13
N LEU A 1000 -62.44 -11.38 21.66
CA LEU A 1000 -62.92 -12.70 22.06
C LEU A 1000 -63.02 -12.78 23.58
N TYR A 1001 -64.15 -13.27 24.07
CA TYR A 1001 -64.41 -13.47 25.49
C TYR A 1001 -64.67 -14.95 25.79
N TYR A 1002 -64.29 -15.45 26.97
CA TYR A 1002 -64.51 -16.84 27.40
C TYR A 1002 -64.88 -16.92 28.89
N HIS A 1003 -64.96 -18.14 29.44
CA HIS A 1003 -65.29 -18.40 30.85
C HIS A 1003 -64.24 -19.31 31.50
N SER A 1004 -63.88 -19.04 32.77
CA SER A 1004 -62.96 -19.87 33.57
C SER A 1004 -63.52 -20.04 34.98
N GLY A 1005 -64.12 -21.21 35.22
CA GLY A 1005 -64.91 -21.48 36.43
C GLY A 1005 -66.09 -20.50 36.56
N ASP A 1006 -66.17 -19.84 37.71
CA ASP A 1006 -67.19 -18.83 37.99
C ASP A 1006 -66.92 -17.48 37.31
N ARG A 1007 -65.68 -17.22 36.87
CA ARG A 1007 -65.32 -16.01 36.12
C ARG A 1007 -65.97 -16.05 34.73
N LYS A 1008 -66.97 -15.21 34.51
CA LYS A 1008 -67.66 -15.04 33.22
C LYS A 1008 -67.05 -13.89 32.42
N PHE A 1009 -67.17 -13.99 31.10
CA PHE A 1009 -66.73 -13.00 30.11
C PHE A 1009 -65.34 -12.41 30.39
N ILE A 1010 -64.33 -13.28 30.54
CA ILE A 1010 -62.92 -12.86 30.50
C ILE A 1010 -62.57 -12.54 29.04
N ARG A 1011 -62.10 -11.33 28.74
CA ARG A 1011 -61.57 -11.01 27.40
C ARG A 1011 -60.17 -11.59 27.24
N ILE A 1012 -59.90 -12.27 26.13
CA ILE A 1012 -58.55 -12.69 25.74
C ILE A 1012 -57.63 -11.46 25.70
N GLY A 1013 -56.42 -11.57 26.26
CA GLY A 1013 -55.48 -10.44 26.34
C GLY A 1013 -56.01 -9.26 27.18
N SER A 1014 -56.74 -9.56 28.25
CA SER A 1014 -56.99 -8.62 29.35
C SER A 1014 -56.19 -9.03 30.58
N PRO A 1015 -56.00 -8.17 31.58
CA PRO A 1015 -55.38 -8.55 32.86
C PRO A 1015 -56.09 -9.70 33.59
N GLN A 1016 -57.33 -10.03 33.20
CA GLN A 1016 -58.12 -11.15 33.73
C GLN A 1016 -57.82 -12.49 33.02
N ASP A 1017 -57.19 -12.47 31.83
CA ASP A 1017 -56.77 -13.65 31.08
C ASP A 1017 -55.48 -14.22 31.71
N THR A 1018 -55.67 -15.17 32.61
CA THR A 1018 -54.60 -15.81 33.38
C THR A 1018 -54.29 -17.24 32.92
N GLU A 1019 -54.86 -17.70 31.81
CA GLU A 1019 -54.77 -19.11 31.41
C GLU A 1019 -53.45 -19.41 30.70
N LYS A 1020 -52.64 -20.29 31.30
CA LYS A 1020 -51.33 -20.66 30.77
C LYS A 1020 -51.46 -21.74 29.68
N ARG A 1021 -50.84 -21.48 28.52
CA ARG A 1021 -50.70 -22.45 27.43
C ARG A 1021 -49.41 -23.26 27.58
N TYR A 1022 -49.46 -24.54 27.24
CA TYR A 1022 -48.33 -25.45 27.28
C TYR A 1022 -48.26 -26.28 25.99
N VAL A 1023 -47.05 -26.69 25.61
CA VAL A 1023 -46.75 -27.60 24.50
C VAL A 1023 -45.95 -28.78 25.04
N ILE A 1024 -46.18 -29.97 24.50
CA ILE A 1024 -45.29 -31.13 24.64
C ILE A 1024 -44.65 -31.38 23.27
N LEU A 1025 -43.32 -31.57 23.26
CA LEU A 1025 -42.55 -31.82 22.04
C LEU A 1025 -42.81 -33.23 21.51
N ASN A 1026 -42.44 -34.25 22.28
CA ASN A 1026 -42.64 -35.66 21.94
C ASN A 1026 -44.05 -36.16 22.32
N GLU A 1027 -45.06 -35.45 21.83
CA GLU A 1027 -46.49 -35.74 21.97
C GLU A 1027 -46.94 -36.81 20.95
N ARG A 1028 -47.82 -37.76 21.32
CA ARG A 1028 -48.21 -38.92 20.48
C ARG A 1028 -48.59 -38.53 19.05
N LEU A 1029 -49.27 -37.40 18.91
CA LEU A 1029 -49.81 -36.92 17.64
C LEU A 1029 -48.89 -35.95 16.89
N ARG A 1030 -47.84 -35.40 17.53
CA ARG A 1030 -46.91 -34.47 16.86
C ARG A 1030 -45.95 -35.18 15.90
N ASN A 1031 -45.59 -36.43 16.18
CA ASN A 1031 -44.72 -37.27 15.34
C ASN A 1031 -43.38 -36.58 14.99
N VAL A 1032 -42.75 -35.93 15.99
CA VAL A 1032 -41.36 -35.43 15.86
C VAL A 1032 -40.47 -36.63 15.52
N PRO A 1033 -39.65 -36.58 14.46
CA PRO A 1033 -38.79 -37.71 14.09
C PRO A 1033 -37.82 -38.05 15.22
N GLN A 1034 -37.60 -39.36 15.44
CA GLN A 1034 -36.71 -39.82 16.50
C GLN A 1034 -35.27 -39.35 16.29
N GLU A 1035 -34.83 -39.27 15.04
CA GLU A 1035 -33.50 -38.78 14.64
C GLU A 1035 -33.28 -37.34 15.12
N GLU A 1036 -34.21 -36.42 14.85
CA GLU A 1036 -34.11 -35.01 15.29
C GLU A 1036 -34.07 -34.87 16.82
N LEU A 1037 -34.75 -35.77 17.56
CA LEU A 1037 -34.66 -35.82 19.03
C LEU A 1037 -33.30 -36.36 19.51
N GLN A 1038 -32.66 -37.23 18.75
CA GLN A 1038 -31.32 -37.75 19.04
C GLN A 1038 -30.24 -36.70 18.71
N ASP A 1039 -30.34 -36.03 17.57
CA ASP A 1039 -29.46 -34.94 17.13
C ASP A 1039 -29.49 -33.78 18.13
N THR A 1040 -30.69 -33.36 18.54
CA THR A 1040 -30.88 -32.29 19.54
C THR A 1040 -30.30 -32.71 20.90
N ALA A 1041 -30.40 -33.99 21.28
CA ALA A 1041 -29.83 -34.48 22.53
C ALA A 1041 -28.29 -34.61 22.48
N SER A 1042 -27.70 -34.90 21.32
CA SER A 1042 -26.24 -34.89 21.14
C SER A 1042 -25.68 -33.48 21.36
N TYR A 1043 -26.25 -32.49 20.65
CA TYR A 1043 -25.87 -31.09 20.82
C TYR A 1043 -26.03 -30.62 22.27
N LEU A 1044 -27.20 -30.85 22.88
CA LEU A 1044 -27.43 -30.44 24.28
C LEU A 1044 -26.53 -31.18 25.27
N TYR A 1045 -26.06 -32.39 24.98
CA TYR A 1045 -25.06 -33.07 25.80
C TYR A 1045 -23.69 -32.38 25.72
N ASN A 1046 -23.23 -32.08 24.50
CA ASN A 1046 -21.93 -31.47 24.25
C ASN A 1046 -21.87 -29.98 24.69
N TYR A 1047 -22.98 -29.25 24.59
CA TYR A 1047 -23.07 -27.80 24.87
C TYR A 1047 -23.78 -27.48 26.20
N GLY A 1048 -23.55 -28.28 27.25
CA GLY A 1048 -23.87 -27.92 28.65
C GLY A 1048 -25.33 -28.07 29.09
N GLY A 1049 -26.20 -28.63 28.25
CA GLY A 1049 -27.60 -28.98 28.60
C GLY A 1049 -27.77 -30.33 29.31
N ALA A 1050 -26.69 -31.08 29.53
CA ALA A 1050 -26.70 -32.36 30.25
C ALA A 1050 -26.20 -32.25 31.71
N PRO A 1051 -26.80 -32.98 32.67
CA PRO A 1051 -26.26 -33.10 34.02
C PRO A 1051 -24.86 -33.71 34.04
N ALA A 1052 -23.95 -33.16 34.85
CA ALA A 1052 -22.59 -33.67 34.97
C ALA A 1052 -22.55 -35.17 35.36
N GLY A 1053 -21.70 -35.94 34.67
CA GLY A 1053 -21.48 -37.36 34.95
C GLY A 1053 -22.46 -38.34 34.29
N ILE A 1054 -23.47 -37.87 33.54
CA ILE A 1054 -24.28 -38.74 32.67
C ILE A 1054 -23.48 -39.12 31.40
N SER A 1055 -23.83 -40.23 30.74
CA SER A 1055 -23.26 -40.60 29.43
C SER A 1055 -24.14 -40.12 28.26
N PRO A 1056 -23.63 -39.98 27.03
CA PRO A 1056 -24.42 -39.47 25.89
C PRO A 1056 -25.67 -40.32 25.62
N ALA A 1057 -25.53 -41.64 25.65
CA ALA A 1057 -26.64 -42.58 25.43
C ALA A 1057 -27.70 -42.51 26.55
N ALA A 1058 -27.28 -42.32 27.81
CA ALA A 1058 -28.19 -42.15 28.93
C ALA A 1058 -28.93 -40.79 28.86
N TYR A 1059 -28.25 -39.73 28.46
CA TYR A 1059 -28.86 -38.41 28.23
C TYR A 1059 -29.84 -38.42 27.06
N ALA A 1060 -29.48 -38.99 25.91
CA ALA A 1060 -30.38 -39.14 24.77
C ALA A 1060 -31.65 -39.91 25.13
N LYS A 1061 -31.52 -40.98 25.93
CA LYS A 1061 -32.67 -41.70 26.49
C LYS A 1061 -33.51 -40.82 27.42
N GLN A 1062 -32.88 -40.10 28.36
CA GLN A 1062 -33.58 -39.16 29.25
C GLN A 1062 -34.30 -38.04 28.47
N TYR A 1063 -33.70 -37.55 27.38
CA TYR A 1063 -34.27 -36.51 26.54
C TYR A 1063 -35.53 -37.01 25.82
N MET A 1064 -35.44 -38.15 25.12
CA MET A 1064 -36.56 -38.76 24.39
C MET A 1064 -37.69 -39.27 25.31
N GLU A 1065 -37.36 -39.84 26.47
CA GLU A 1065 -38.34 -40.46 27.36
C GLU A 1065 -38.96 -39.51 28.39
N LYS A 1066 -38.26 -38.42 28.79
CA LYS A 1066 -38.71 -37.52 29.86
C LYS A 1066 -38.72 -36.05 29.49
N ILE A 1067 -37.60 -35.48 29.02
CA ILE A 1067 -37.48 -34.03 28.81
C ILE A 1067 -38.43 -33.57 27.70
N SER A 1068 -38.34 -34.17 26.52
CA SER A 1068 -39.23 -33.87 25.38
C SER A 1068 -40.71 -34.21 25.63
N LYS A 1069 -41.03 -35.03 26.64
CA LYS A 1069 -42.40 -35.37 27.06
C LYS A 1069 -42.95 -34.50 28.20
N SER A 1070 -42.16 -33.53 28.69
CA SER A 1070 -42.56 -32.59 29.72
C SER A 1070 -43.38 -31.43 29.14
N LYS A 1071 -44.21 -30.79 29.97
CA LYS A 1071 -45.01 -29.61 29.57
C LYS A 1071 -44.14 -28.35 29.58
N THR A 1072 -43.79 -27.86 28.39
CA THR A 1072 -43.14 -26.56 28.22
C THR A 1072 -44.20 -25.46 28.23
N TRP A 1073 -44.02 -24.41 29.03
CA TRP A 1073 -44.91 -23.24 29.02
C TRP A 1073 -44.62 -22.37 27.79
N VAL A 1074 -45.66 -21.90 27.11
CA VAL A 1074 -45.54 -21.14 25.83
C VAL A 1074 -46.31 -19.82 25.81
N GLY A 1075 -46.77 -19.31 26.96
CA GLY A 1075 -47.53 -18.05 27.03
C GLY A 1075 -49.01 -18.24 27.37
N ARG A 1076 -49.89 -17.52 26.64
CA ARG A 1076 -51.34 -17.38 26.85
C ARG A 1076 -52.10 -17.49 25.52
N LEU A 1077 -53.30 -16.90 25.43
CA LEU A 1077 -54.14 -16.91 24.21
C LEU A 1077 -53.91 -15.69 23.30
N ASP A 1078 -53.42 -14.58 23.86
CA ASP A 1078 -53.11 -13.31 23.20
C ASP A 1078 -51.65 -13.17 22.75
N TRP A 1079 -50.75 -13.97 23.31
CA TRP A 1079 -49.34 -14.02 22.97
C TRP A 1079 -48.74 -15.40 23.28
N MET A 1080 -47.85 -15.87 22.42
CA MET A 1080 -47.05 -17.06 22.62
C MET A 1080 -45.55 -16.78 22.42
N LEU A 1081 -44.72 -17.51 23.16
CA LEU A 1081 -43.29 -17.69 22.88
C LEU A 1081 -43.02 -19.19 22.78
N LEU A 1082 -42.38 -19.63 21.70
CA LEU A 1082 -41.86 -20.99 21.56
C LEU A 1082 -40.39 -20.99 22.00
N PRO A 1083 -40.04 -21.50 23.20
CA PRO A 1083 -38.66 -21.52 23.68
C PRO A 1083 -37.89 -22.74 23.16
N SER A 1084 -36.58 -22.74 23.35
CA SER A 1084 -35.64 -23.84 23.05
C SER A 1084 -36.12 -25.24 23.49
N GLY A 1085 -36.88 -25.36 24.57
CA GLY A 1085 -37.45 -26.63 25.06
C GLY A 1085 -38.53 -27.29 24.16
N ILE A 1086 -38.94 -26.65 23.07
CA ILE A 1086 -39.80 -27.23 22.01
C ILE A 1086 -39.22 -27.01 20.60
N ARG A 1087 -37.88 -26.92 20.54
CA ARG A 1087 -37.08 -26.84 19.32
C ARG A 1087 -36.41 -28.19 19.03
N THR A 1088 -36.25 -28.55 17.76
CA THR A 1088 -35.25 -29.54 17.31
C THR A 1088 -34.18 -28.89 16.43
N LEU A 1089 -33.00 -29.49 16.41
CA LEU A 1089 -31.91 -29.16 15.50
C LEU A 1089 -31.94 -30.16 14.33
N ILE A 1090 -31.80 -29.65 13.10
CA ILE A 1090 -32.11 -30.37 11.86
C ILE A 1090 -31.14 -30.02 10.71
N GLY A 1091 -29.95 -29.50 11.02
CA GLY A 1091 -28.96 -29.09 10.04
C GLY A 1091 -28.24 -30.26 9.34
N PRO A 1092 -27.35 -29.98 8.37
CA PRO A 1092 -26.60 -31.01 7.67
C PRO A 1092 -25.62 -31.73 8.60
N LYS A 1093 -25.60 -33.07 8.51
CA LYS A 1093 -24.75 -33.98 9.31
C LYS A 1093 -23.84 -34.87 8.46
N SER A 1094 -23.97 -34.79 7.13
CA SER A 1094 -23.25 -35.62 6.15
C SER A 1094 -22.85 -34.76 4.94
N GLY A 1095 -21.79 -35.16 4.24
CA GLY A 1095 -21.20 -34.34 3.17
C GLY A 1095 -20.47 -33.08 3.68
N LEU A 1096 -20.28 -32.93 4.99
CA LEU A 1096 -19.55 -31.82 5.59
C LEU A 1096 -18.03 -31.92 5.30
N PRO A 1097 -17.34 -30.79 5.08
CA PRO A 1097 -15.87 -30.74 5.04
C PRO A 1097 -15.26 -31.14 6.39
N THR A 1098 -14.06 -31.71 6.37
CA THR A 1098 -13.38 -32.22 7.59
C THR A 1098 -12.99 -31.14 8.61
N SER A 1099 -13.00 -29.87 8.23
CA SER A 1099 -12.74 -28.72 9.11
C SER A 1099 -13.99 -28.11 9.74
N VAL A 1100 -15.20 -28.58 9.36
CA VAL A 1100 -16.48 -28.03 9.84
C VAL A 1100 -16.97 -28.85 11.03
N ASP A 1101 -17.32 -28.18 12.12
CA ASP A 1101 -17.96 -28.83 13.27
C ASP A 1101 -19.37 -29.30 12.90
N GLY A 1102 -19.57 -30.61 12.96
CA GLY A 1102 -20.85 -31.26 12.69
C GLY A 1102 -21.95 -30.87 13.69
N GLU A 1103 -21.63 -30.51 14.93
CA GLU A 1103 -22.63 -30.07 15.91
C GLU A 1103 -23.04 -28.61 15.66
N ARG A 1104 -22.11 -27.70 15.35
CA ARG A 1104 -22.44 -26.35 14.85
C ARG A 1104 -23.22 -26.37 13.53
N ALA A 1105 -22.94 -27.33 12.65
CA ALA A 1105 -23.66 -27.52 11.39
C ALA A 1105 -25.08 -28.09 11.60
N ASN A 1106 -25.23 -29.11 12.43
CA ASN A 1106 -26.52 -29.63 12.93
C ASN A 1106 -27.35 -28.51 13.58
N ALA A 1107 -26.73 -27.72 14.46
CA ALA A 1107 -27.37 -26.61 15.15
C ALA A 1107 -27.74 -25.42 14.25
N ALA A 1108 -27.22 -25.33 13.03
CA ALA A 1108 -27.40 -24.21 12.11
C ALA A 1108 -28.83 -24.07 11.55
N VAL A 1109 -29.61 -25.16 11.55
CA VAL A 1109 -31.00 -25.19 11.09
C VAL A 1109 -31.85 -25.77 12.19
N GLN A 1110 -32.93 -25.09 12.55
CA GLN A 1110 -33.78 -25.45 13.68
C GLN A 1110 -35.25 -25.52 13.27
N ARG A 1111 -36.03 -26.33 13.97
CA ARG A 1111 -37.48 -26.41 13.80
C ARG A 1111 -38.18 -26.14 15.14
N TRP A 1112 -39.24 -25.36 15.11
CA TRP A 1112 -39.94 -24.88 16.30
C TRP A 1112 -41.38 -25.37 16.30
N TYR A 1113 -41.77 -26.10 17.35
CA TYR A 1113 -43.05 -26.78 17.42
C TYR A 1113 -44.07 -26.02 18.28
N GLY A 1114 -45.22 -25.70 17.69
CA GLY A 1114 -46.30 -24.95 18.35
C GLY A 1114 -47.62 -25.73 18.47
N GLU A 1115 -48.51 -25.22 19.32
CA GLU A 1115 -49.89 -25.68 19.43
C GLU A 1115 -50.78 -24.54 19.91
N TYR A 1116 -51.92 -24.33 19.24
CA TYR A 1116 -52.84 -23.24 19.59
C TYR A 1116 -54.30 -23.70 19.48
N SER A 1117 -55.18 -23.05 20.25
CA SER A 1117 -56.63 -23.28 20.23
C SER A 1117 -57.37 -22.08 20.79
N LEU A 1118 -58.52 -21.74 20.21
CA LEU A 1118 -59.50 -20.93 20.93
C LEU A 1118 -60.16 -21.75 22.07
N PRO A 1119 -60.62 -21.12 23.17
CA PRO A 1119 -61.41 -21.79 24.22
C PRO A 1119 -62.63 -22.54 23.70
N ALA A 1120 -63.19 -23.47 24.48
CA ALA A 1120 -64.32 -24.28 24.03
C ALA A 1120 -65.59 -23.46 23.76
N ASP A 1121 -65.95 -22.56 24.68
CA ASP A 1121 -67.00 -21.57 24.47
C ASP A 1121 -66.36 -20.19 24.28
N VAL A 1122 -66.69 -19.51 23.18
CA VAL A 1122 -66.14 -18.19 22.83
C VAL A 1122 -67.29 -17.25 22.49
N TYR A 1123 -67.27 -16.06 23.07
CA TYR A 1123 -68.25 -15.00 22.87
C TYR A 1123 -67.57 -13.86 22.09
N VAL A 1124 -67.96 -13.71 20.83
CA VAL A 1124 -67.30 -12.82 19.86
C VAL A 1124 -68.01 -11.48 19.81
N VAL A 1125 -67.30 -10.37 19.97
CA VAL A 1125 -67.86 -9.01 19.78
C VAL A 1125 -66.94 -8.17 18.89
N LYS A 1126 -67.47 -7.10 18.27
CA LYS A 1126 -66.63 -6.14 17.52
C LYS A 1126 -65.55 -5.57 18.43
N LYS A 1127 -64.30 -5.48 17.94
CA LYS A 1127 -63.16 -5.00 18.74
C LYS A 1127 -63.43 -3.60 19.32
N GLY A 1128 -63.14 -3.42 20.61
CA GLY A 1128 -63.41 -2.20 21.37
C GLY A 1128 -64.81 -2.12 22.00
N THR A 1129 -65.63 -3.18 21.93
CA THR A 1129 -66.94 -3.20 22.59
C THR A 1129 -66.77 -3.35 24.12
N ASP A 1130 -67.15 -2.32 24.88
CA ASP A 1130 -67.28 -2.42 26.35
C ASP A 1130 -68.50 -3.29 26.71
N LEU A 1131 -68.22 -4.58 26.91
CA LEU A 1131 -69.22 -5.58 27.30
C LEU A 1131 -69.75 -5.34 28.73
N ALA A 1132 -69.00 -4.67 29.60
CA ALA A 1132 -69.45 -4.32 30.94
C ALA A 1132 -70.42 -3.13 30.92
N ALA A 1133 -70.19 -2.12 30.08
CA ALA A 1133 -71.20 -1.08 29.81
C ALA A 1133 -72.45 -1.65 29.15
N TYR A 1134 -72.29 -2.54 28.15
CA TYR A 1134 -73.42 -3.22 27.52
C TYR A 1134 -74.28 -3.96 28.57
N GLY A 1135 -73.63 -4.69 29.49
CA GLY A 1135 -74.28 -5.44 30.58
C GLY A 1135 -74.87 -4.62 31.72
N ARG A 1136 -74.61 -3.29 31.79
CA ARG A 1136 -75.32 -2.37 32.70
C ARG A 1136 -76.66 -1.92 32.11
N SER A 1137 -76.74 -1.78 30.79
CA SER A 1137 -77.94 -1.30 30.08
C SER A 1137 -78.79 -2.41 29.47
N ASN A 1138 -78.27 -3.64 29.38
CA ASN A 1138 -78.92 -4.80 28.78
C ASN A 1138 -78.65 -6.05 29.61
N ARG A 1139 -79.56 -7.03 29.56
CA ARG A 1139 -79.28 -8.37 30.09
C ARG A 1139 -78.13 -9.02 29.30
N LEU A 1140 -76.99 -9.20 29.97
CA LEU A 1140 -75.84 -9.92 29.46
C LEU A 1140 -75.88 -11.40 29.89
N ASP A 1141 -76.14 -12.29 28.95
CA ASP A 1141 -75.98 -13.74 29.09
C ASP A 1141 -75.50 -14.36 27.75
N GLU A 1142 -75.27 -15.67 27.70
CA GLU A 1142 -74.73 -16.37 26.53
C GLU A 1142 -75.60 -16.18 25.26
N LYS A 1143 -76.87 -15.78 25.41
CA LYS A 1143 -77.83 -15.59 24.32
C LYS A 1143 -77.87 -14.15 23.81
N SER A 1144 -77.29 -13.17 24.51
CA SER A 1144 -77.29 -11.75 24.12
C SER A 1144 -76.91 -11.51 22.66
N SER A 1145 -77.58 -10.52 22.05
CA SER A 1145 -77.50 -10.17 20.63
C SER A 1145 -76.22 -9.46 20.22
N VAL A 1146 -75.44 -8.94 21.18
CA VAL A 1146 -74.10 -8.37 20.96
C VAL A 1146 -73.09 -9.39 20.41
N PHE A 1147 -73.35 -10.69 20.60
CA PHE A 1147 -72.42 -11.75 20.21
C PHE A 1147 -72.56 -12.21 18.76
N LEU A 1148 -71.48 -12.07 17.99
CA LEU A 1148 -71.36 -12.44 16.58
C LEU A 1148 -71.26 -13.97 16.43
N LYS A 1149 -72.39 -14.62 16.12
CA LYS A 1149 -72.51 -16.09 16.06
C LYS A 1149 -72.59 -16.67 14.63
N LYS A 1150 -73.13 -15.93 13.66
CA LYS A 1150 -73.45 -16.44 12.31
C LYS A 1150 -72.28 -16.32 11.30
N GLY A 1151 -71.13 -16.90 11.64
CA GLY A 1151 -69.91 -16.72 10.83
C GLY A 1151 -68.75 -17.60 11.27
N TYR A 1152 -67.54 -17.13 10.97
CA TYR A 1152 -66.28 -17.76 11.36
C TYR A 1152 -65.39 -16.76 12.11
N ILE A 1153 -64.65 -17.26 13.09
CA ILE A 1153 -63.54 -16.54 13.73
C ILE A 1153 -62.27 -16.91 12.95
N VAL A 1154 -61.61 -15.93 12.33
CA VAL A 1154 -60.31 -16.13 11.67
C VAL A 1154 -59.21 -15.81 12.67
N VAL A 1155 -58.32 -16.77 12.89
CA VAL A 1155 -57.08 -16.59 13.65
C VAL A 1155 -55.98 -16.19 12.67
N ASN A 1156 -55.33 -15.06 12.98
CA ASN A 1156 -54.22 -14.49 12.23
C ASN A 1156 -52.98 -14.42 13.14
N PHE A 1157 -51.79 -14.78 12.66
CA PHE A 1157 -50.54 -14.80 13.43
C PHE A 1157 -49.52 -13.81 12.85
N ASN A 1158 -49.02 -12.88 13.66
CA ASN A 1158 -47.67 -12.33 13.45
C ASN A 1158 -46.62 -13.31 13.99
N ILE A 1159 -45.49 -13.45 13.32
CA ILE A 1159 -44.41 -14.40 13.65
C ILE A 1159 -43.06 -13.70 13.55
N GLU A 1160 -42.28 -13.76 14.63
CA GLU A 1160 -41.04 -13.01 14.81
C GLU A 1160 -40.00 -13.86 15.55
N THR A 1161 -38.72 -13.78 15.19
CA THR A 1161 -37.65 -14.50 15.89
C THR A 1161 -37.07 -13.67 17.03
N ILE A 1162 -36.81 -14.29 18.16
CA ILE A 1162 -36.22 -13.71 19.36
C ILE A 1162 -34.85 -14.36 19.57
N ARG A 1163 -33.79 -13.55 19.65
CA ARG A 1163 -32.47 -13.98 20.12
C ARG A 1163 -32.22 -13.47 21.53
N GLU A 1164 -31.50 -14.22 22.35
CA GLU A 1164 -31.09 -13.81 23.71
C GLU A 1164 -32.27 -13.38 24.61
N GLY A 1165 -33.47 -13.92 24.38
CA GLY A 1165 -34.70 -13.54 25.09
C GLY A 1165 -35.22 -12.12 24.83
N ASN A 1166 -34.62 -11.34 23.93
CA ASN A 1166 -34.95 -9.93 23.71
C ASN A 1166 -36.25 -9.75 22.87
N THR A 1167 -37.40 -9.82 23.54
CA THR A 1167 -38.72 -9.60 22.92
C THR A 1167 -38.98 -8.15 22.50
N ALA A 1168 -38.22 -7.17 23.00
CA ALA A 1168 -38.37 -5.76 22.64
C ALA A 1168 -37.70 -5.40 21.30
N LYS A 1169 -36.76 -6.21 20.82
CA LYS A 1169 -36.12 -6.06 19.52
C LYS A 1169 -35.99 -7.43 18.82
N PRO A 1170 -37.08 -7.92 18.18
CA PRO A 1170 -37.03 -9.15 17.39
C PRO A 1170 -35.94 -9.10 16.32
N HIS A 1171 -35.36 -10.24 15.98
CA HIS A 1171 -34.26 -10.34 15.01
C HIS A 1171 -34.77 -10.37 13.56
N LEU A 1172 -35.62 -11.36 13.24
CA LEU A 1172 -36.26 -11.53 11.93
C LEU A 1172 -37.79 -11.50 12.05
N GLN A 1173 -38.49 -11.13 10.97
CA GLN A 1173 -39.96 -11.10 10.93
C GLN A 1173 -40.52 -11.78 9.67
N TYR A 1174 -41.66 -12.46 9.81
CA TYR A 1174 -42.29 -13.23 8.72
C TYR A 1174 -43.22 -12.37 7.84
N ILE A 1175 -43.88 -11.34 8.41
CA ILE A 1175 -44.84 -10.46 7.70
C ILE A 1175 -44.30 -9.04 7.51
N HIS A 1176 -43.70 -8.46 8.55
CA HIS A 1176 -43.51 -7.01 8.70
C HIS A 1176 -42.04 -6.55 8.63
N ALA A 1177 -41.12 -7.39 8.13
CA ALA A 1177 -39.75 -6.96 7.87
C ALA A 1177 -39.72 -5.84 6.80
N PRO A 1178 -38.86 -4.81 6.91
CA PRO A 1178 -38.96 -3.63 6.04
C PRO A 1178 -38.67 -3.88 4.55
N LEU A 1179 -37.95 -4.95 4.21
CA LEU A 1179 -37.51 -5.25 2.84
C LEU A 1179 -38.28 -6.41 2.19
N MET A 1180 -38.88 -7.33 2.97
CA MET A 1180 -39.51 -8.54 2.41
C MET A 1180 -40.65 -9.09 3.29
N ASN A 1181 -41.52 -9.90 2.68
CA ASN A 1181 -42.61 -10.60 3.35
C ASN A 1181 -42.63 -12.08 2.93
N GLN A 1182 -42.34 -12.97 3.88
CA GLN A 1182 -42.14 -14.39 3.62
C GLN A 1182 -43.46 -15.12 3.30
N TRP A 1183 -44.61 -14.63 3.80
CA TRP A 1183 -45.94 -15.17 3.42
C TRP A 1183 -46.18 -15.01 1.91
N GLN A 1184 -45.87 -13.84 1.36
CA GLN A 1184 -46.03 -13.57 -0.07
C GLN A 1184 -45.01 -14.35 -0.92
N LEU A 1185 -43.76 -14.51 -0.45
CA LEU A 1185 -42.72 -15.28 -1.15
C LEU A 1185 -43.09 -16.77 -1.26
N GLU A 1186 -43.55 -17.38 -0.15
CA GLU A 1186 -44.08 -18.75 -0.10
C GLU A 1186 -45.44 -18.92 -0.82
N GLY A 1187 -45.99 -17.85 -1.40
CA GLY A 1187 -47.14 -17.89 -2.29
C GLY A 1187 -48.49 -17.95 -1.57
N TYR A 1188 -48.63 -17.28 -0.42
CA TYR A 1188 -49.90 -17.14 0.29
C TYR A 1188 -50.96 -16.43 -0.57
N SER A 1189 -52.19 -16.95 -0.59
CA SER A 1189 -53.27 -16.37 -1.39
C SER A 1189 -54.15 -15.44 -0.57
N ARG A 1190 -54.22 -14.15 -0.95
CA ARG A 1190 -55.07 -13.13 -0.30
C ARG A 1190 -56.58 -13.27 -0.55
N THR A 1191 -57.02 -14.20 -1.39
CA THR A 1191 -58.43 -14.61 -1.45
C THR A 1191 -58.57 -16.09 -1.74
N TYR A 1192 -59.68 -16.71 -1.32
CA TYR A 1192 -60.11 -18.01 -1.83
C TYR A 1192 -61.62 -18.01 -2.07
N THR A 1193 -62.10 -18.98 -2.84
CA THR A 1193 -63.53 -19.22 -3.07
C THR A 1193 -63.88 -20.60 -2.52
N ASP A 1194 -64.97 -20.70 -1.76
CA ASP A 1194 -65.44 -21.96 -1.19
C ASP A 1194 -66.19 -22.82 -2.23
N PRO A 1195 -66.57 -24.07 -1.90
CA PRO A 1195 -67.25 -24.98 -2.83
C PRO A 1195 -68.71 -24.59 -3.17
N TYR A 1196 -69.19 -23.45 -2.63
CA TYR A 1196 -70.52 -22.87 -2.84
C TYR A 1196 -70.44 -21.50 -3.54
N GLY A 1197 -69.25 -21.13 -4.05
CA GLY A 1197 -69.02 -19.87 -4.77
C GLY A 1197 -68.89 -18.64 -3.88
N LYS A 1198 -68.71 -18.79 -2.56
CA LYS A 1198 -68.52 -17.67 -1.62
C LYS A 1198 -67.05 -17.29 -1.59
N ARG A 1199 -66.75 -16.01 -1.85
CA ARG A 1199 -65.38 -15.50 -1.90
C ARG A 1199 -64.99 -14.86 -0.58
N PHE A 1200 -63.90 -15.33 0.01
CA PHE A 1200 -63.34 -14.83 1.26
C PHE A 1200 -62.07 -14.01 0.99
N THR A 1201 -61.96 -12.88 1.67
CA THR A 1201 -60.74 -12.05 1.67
C THR A 1201 -59.88 -12.37 2.88
N LEU A 1202 -58.60 -12.65 2.61
CA LEU A 1202 -57.59 -13.07 3.57
C LEU A 1202 -56.53 -11.98 3.76
N LEU A 1203 -55.93 -11.97 4.94
CA LEU A 1203 -54.72 -11.21 5.25
C LEU A 1203 -53.53 -12.16 5.36
N ASP A 1204 -52.34 -11.65 5.07
CA ASP A 1204 -51.09 -12.37 5.36
C ASP A 1204 -51.09 -12.75 6.86
N GLY A 1205 -50.69 -13.98 7.18
CA GLY A 1205 -50.80 -14.52 8.54
C GLY A 1205 -52.15 -15.15 8.92
N ASP A 1206 -53.20 -15.12 8.08
CA ASP A 1206 -54.44 -15.85 8.36
C ASP A 1206 -54.21 -17.37 8.23
N ILE A 1207 -54.44 -18.12 9.31
CA ILE A 1207 -54.09 -19.55 9.38
C ILE A 1207 -55.27 -20.51 9.57
N VAL A 1208 -56.30 -20.13 10.34
CA VAL A 1208 -57.40 -21.03 10.71
C VAL A 1208 -58.71 -20.28 10.83
N PHE A 1209 -59.76 -20.83 10.22
CA PHE A 1209 -61.15 -20.46 10.44
C PHE A 1209 -61.76 -21.40 11.49
N TYR A 1210 -62.26 -20.83 12.57
CA TYR A 1210 -63.10 -21.51 13.56
C TYR A 1210 -64.57 -21.20 13.32
N HIS A 1211 -65.47 -22.17 13.51
CA HIS A 1211 -66.92 -21.93 13.54
C HIS A 1211 -67.29 -21.03 14.73
N ALA A 1212 -67.98 -19.90 14.50
CA ALA A 1212 -68.50 -19.06 15.59
C ALA A 1212 -69.80 -19.59 16.23
N ASP A 1213 -70.38 -20.66 15.67
CA ASP A 1213 -71.59 -21.32 16.15
C ASP A 1213 -71.40 -22.80 16.55
N GLN A 1214 -70.17 -23.32 16.57
CA GLN A 1214 -69.88 -24.72 16.95
C GLN A 1214 -68.66 -24.84 17.88
N SER A 1215 -68.82 -25.67 18.90
CA SER A 1215 -67.85 -25.95 19.96
C SER A 1215 -67.58 -27.46 20.05
N SER A 1216 -66.37 -27.85 20.45
CA SER A 1216 -66.03 -29.25 20.79
C SER A 1216 -66.93 -29.81 21.91
N LYS A 1217 -67.48 -28.96 22.79
CA LYS A 1217 -68.52 -29.36 23.77
C LYS A 1217 -69.82 -29.85 23.12
N GLY A 1218 -70.06 -29.57 21.85
CA GLY A 1218 -71.20 -30.12 21.10
C GLY A 1218 -71.06 -31.62 20.87
N ASP A 1219 -69.84 -32.08 20.60
CA ASP A 1219 -69.55 -33.44 20.15
C ASP A 1219 -69.60 -34.47 21.30
N PHE A 1220 -69.32 -34.04 22.54
CA PHE A 1220 -69.32 -34.88 23.75
C PHE A 1220 -70.62 -34.79 24.57
N LYS A 1221 -71.76 -34.44 23.96
CA LYS A 1221 -73.06 -34.47 24.63
C LYS A 1221 -73.68 -35.86 24.55
N SER A 1222 -74.30 -36.31 25.65
CA SER A 1222 -74.85 -37.66 25.86
C SER A 1222 -76.03 -38.08 24.94
N GLN A 1223 -76.22 -37.42 23.80
CA GLN A 1223 -77.19 -37.75 22.75
C GLN A 1223 -76.57 -37.82 21.35
N VAL A 1224 -75.22 -37.77 21.24
CA VAL A 1224 -74.47 -37.92 19.99
C VAL A 1224 -73.82 -39.32 19.97
N PRO A 1225 -74.06 -40.17 18.95
CA PRO A 1225 -73.28 -41.38 18.72
C PRO A 1225 -71.86 -41.04 18.23
N HIS A 1226 -70.82 -41.70 18.76
CA HIS A 1226 -69.39 -41.43 18.52
C HIS A 1226 -68.72 -42.37 17.47
#